data_AF-A0A841FBL9-F1
#
_entry.id   AF-A0A841FBL9-F1
#
_cell.length_a   1.000
_cell.length_b   1.000
_cell.length_c   1.000
_cell.angle_alpha   90.00
_cell.angle_beta   90.00
_cell.angle_gamma   90.00
#
_symmetry.space_group_name_H-M   'P 1'
#
loop_
_entity.id
_entity.type
_entity.pdbx_description
1 polymer ?
#
loop_
_entity_poly.entity_id
_entity_poly.type
_entity_poly.pdbx_seq_one_letter_code
_entity_poly.pdbx_strand_id
1 'polypeptide(L)'
;MTRVALLATTPGAISVVNGELLAARLDRQLASLGARIVIVARPELAGPLRDLDRRVILSDSVDADLAALAELAAHSVADGIPLVICAADLLTPDSALRGVLGDSIPRVGALVGPDDVGEPVRVERGRVVGVATSFHQLDEPNAGLRGLVRVGEPFCADFITVLERLREDGVPGLAPEADAIGLAALGLARSGESVTAYQVKGLPYRRVDSDEDAAQAWAYSSSVDEKALRYKLARKEHDDLFATFFVLPLAPRVMLLAKKLKFTPTGVTWISILVALVAAGLFAWATRPALIVGAVLLYVSFLLDCVDGELARYTQKFSRFGGWLDMIADRFKEFLVYAGLAVGAVAGGHENAWWLAIVALMMLSCRHMVDTWYGTMRDHDVLRRATAPFTRAADPFRVGEKPAEPADGLAKAGGALGKAATDFGARKGSLKYWFKRTAAFPVGDRWFVLGFFAAVWDGQVALAAFLICATGSALYIMAGRVLQSFSVRAPVFEVADKSTHRDDGPIPRLVSLFKLPGVAPLLNLGGVLVVLLAAVLTTPWTADAAPWTVVIAFLVLLTLAFTARHAHDGALDWLVPAGMRAAEYLFILFVGRTYGVPLPLIFATLGVLAVYHYDLAARIDKAASPLSIRWAGLGWDGRALLLTVGALFGLVPLFMWILLVGIGAVFVVGSVTGTLGQRRRPANT
;
A
#
# COMPACT_ATOMS: atom_id res chain seq x y z
N MET A 1 -15.88 17.20 -2.09
CA MET A 1 -15.90 18.18 -3.20
C MET A 1 -14.50 18.22 -3.81
N THR A 2 -14.41 18.46 -5.11
CA THR A 2 -13.17 18.46 -5.88
C THR A 2 -13.20 19.67 -6.81
N ARG A 3 -12.09 20.40 -6.96
CA ARG A 3 -11.96 21.44 -7.98
C ARG A 3 -11.53 20.80 -9.30
N VAL A 4 -12.17 21.17 -10.39
CA VAL A 4 -11.81 20.70 -11.73
C VAL A 4 -11.41 21.87 -12.61
N ALA A 5 -10.21 21.82 -13.17
CA ALA A 5 -9.76 22.64 -14.28
C ALA A 5 -10.09 21.91 -15.58
N LEU A 6 -11.12 22.36 -16.30
CA LEU A 6 -11.52 21.81 -17.59
C LEU A 6 -10.80 22.57 -18.70
N LEU A 7 -9.78 21.97 -19.29
CA LEU A 7 -8.90 22.58 -20.30
C LEU A 7 -9.49 22.40 -21.69
N ALA A 8 -10.04 23.47 -22.23
CA ALA A 8 -10.49 23.58 -23.62
C ALA A 8 -9.42 24.29 -24.46
N THR A 9 -8.30 23.60 -24.64
CA THR A 9 -7.09 24.14 -25.28
C THR A 9 -6.79 23.50 -26.64
N THR A 10 -7.62 22.55 -27.07
CA THR A 10 -7.55 21.84 -28.35
C THR A 10 -8.87 21.97 -29.11
N PRO A 11 -8.89 21.88 -30.46
CA PRO A 11 -10.12 21.94 -31.26
C PRO A 11 -11.17 20.90 -30.84
N GLY A 12 -10.72 19.74 -30.37
CA GLY A 12 -11.57 18.67 -29.84
C GLY A 12 -12.53 19.07 -28.73
N ALA A 13 -12.21 20.13 -27.98
CA ALA A 13 -13.04 20.62 -26.88
C ALA A 13 -14.42 21.11 -27.34
N ILE A 14 -14.50 21.60 -28.58
CA ILE A 14 -15.75 22.08 -29.18
C ILE A 14 -16.39 21.05 -30.13
N SER A 15 -15.85 19.83 -30.19
CA SER A 15 -16.43 18.77 -31.01
C SER A 15 -17.82 18.38 -30.54
N VAL A 16 -18.68 18.03 -31.50
CA VAL A 16 -20.07 17.67 -31.27
C VAL A 16 -20.27 16.18 -31.49
N VAL A 17 -20.84 15.51 -30.49
CA VAL A 17 -21.19 14.09 -30.55
C VAL A 17 -22.67 13.94 -30.27
N ASN A 18 -23.41 13.34 -31.19
CA ASN A 18 -24.88 13.18 -31.12
C ASN A 18 -25.63 14.49 -30.83
N GLY A 19 -25.20 15.59 -31.43
CA GLY A 19 -25.84 16.90 -31.25
C GLY A 19 -25.54 17.57 -29.90
N GLU A 20 -24.60 17.05 -29.12
CA GLU A 20 -24.13 17.66 -27.88
C GLU A 20 -22.64 17.98 -27.94
N LEU A 21 -22.26 19.16 -27.45
CA LEU A 21 -20.88 19.54 -27.22
C LEU A 21 -20.19 18.58 -26.26
N LEU A 22 -19.01 18.05 -26.61
CA LEU A 22 -18.29 17.11 -25.76
C LEU A 22 -17.95 17.71 -24.38
N ALA A 23 -17.52 18.98 -24.34
CA ALA A 23 -17.29 19.70 -23.09
C ALA A 23 -18.55 19.83 -22.22
N ALA A 24 -19.74 20.00 -22.82
CA ALA A 24 -21.00 20.04 -22.08
C ALA A 24 -21.33 18.69 -21.45
N ARG A 25 -21.05 17.59 -22.17
CA ARG A 25 -21.21 16.24 -21.63
C ARG A 25 -20.31 16.01 -20.43
N LEU A 26 -19.03 16.36 -20.55
CA LEU A 26 -18.05 16.26 -19.45
C LEU A 26 -18.46 17.14 -18.26
N ASP A 27 -18.91 18.37 -18.51
CA ASP A 27 -19.40 19.27 -17.45
C ASP A 27 -20.52 18.60 -16.64
N ARG A 28 -21.53 18.02 -17.31
CA ARG A 28 -22.61 17.30 -16.63
C ARG A 28 -22.12 16.10 -15.84
N GLN A 29 -21.20 15.30 -16.40
CA GLN A 29 -20.63 14.16 -15.69
C GLN A 29 -19.88 14.61 -14.42
N LEU A 30 -19.03 15.62 -14.54
CA LEU A 30 -18.24 16.16 -13.43
C LEU A 30 -19.14 16.83 -12.37
N ALA A 31 -20.14 17.60 -12.79
CA ALA A 31 -21.12 18.23 -11.91
C ALA A 31 -21.94 17.21 -11.13
N SER A 32 -22.32 16.08 -11.76
CA SER A 32 -23.01 14.97 -11.07
C SER A 32 -22.16 14.33 -9.96
N LEU A 33 -20.84 14.50 -10.00
CA LEU A 33 -19.89 14.06 -8.98
C LEU A 33 -19.57 15.15 -7.94
N GLY A 34 -20.26 16.30 -8.00
CA GLY A 34 -20.08 17.41 -7.06
C GLY A 34 -18.78 18.19 -7.27
N ALA A 35 -18.28 18.25 -8.50
CA ALA A 35 -17.10 19.03 -8.86
C ALA A 35 -17.40 20.54 -8.94
N ARG A 36 -16.45 21.37 -8.48
CA ARG A 36 -16.41 22.82 -8.75
C ARG A 36 -15.59 23.04 -10.02
N ILE A 37 -16.26 23.35 -11.12
CA ILE A 37 -15.65 23.38 -12.46
C ILE A 37 -15.25 24.80 -12.83
N VAL A 38 -14.01 24.98 -13.27
CA VAL A 38 -13.49 26.19 -13.91
C VAL A 38 -12.98 25.79 -15.28
N ILE A 39 -13.40 26.51 -16.32
CA ILE A 39 -12.98 26.25 -17.70
C ILE A 39 -11.77 27.14 -17.99
N VAL A 40 -10.71 26.56 -18.51
CA VAL A 40 -9.56 27.29 -19.06
C VAL A 40 -9.62 27.08 -20.57
N ALA A 41 -9.85 28.15 -21.33
CA ALA A 41 -10.14 28.05 -22.75
C ALA A 41 -9.26 28.98 -23.58
N ARG A 42 -8.88 28.51 -24.77
CA ARG A 42 -8.34 29.38 -25.82
C ARG A 42 -9.41 30.41 -26.23
N PRO A 43 -9.05 31.68 -26.51
CA PRO A 43 -10.01 32.73 -26.87
C PRO A 43 -10.98 32.34 -28.00
N GLU A 44 -10.47 31.65 -29.01
CA GLU A 44 -11.21 31.18 -30.19
C GLU A 44 -12.17 30.02 -29.88
N LEU A 45 -11.92 29.24 -28.82
CA LEU A 45 -12.78 28.13 -28.39
C LEU A 45 -13.79 28.55 -27.32
N ALA A 46 -13.64 29.74 -26.74
CA ALA A 46 -14.42 30.17 -25.58
C ALA A 46 -15.91 30.45 -25.90
N GLY A 47 -16.26 30.73 -27.16
CA GLY A 47 -17.63 31.10 -27.56
C GLY A 47 -18.69 30.08 -27.12
N PRO A 48 -18.66 28.84 -27.65
CA PRO A 48 -19.59 27.78 -27.29
C PRO A 48 -19.55 27.37 -25.80
N LEU A 49 -18.43 27.62 -25.12
CA LEU A 49 -18.22 27.20 -23.72
C LEU A 49 -18.85 28.16 -22.70
N ARG A 50 -19.13 29.41 -23.09
CA ARG A 50 -19.79 30.40 -22.22
C ARG A 50 -21.22 30.02 -21.88
N ASP A 51 -21.87 29.21 -22.71
CA ASP A 51 -23.23 28.72 -22.50
C ASP A 51 -23.35 27.71 -21.35
N LEU A 52 -22.22 27.23 -20.82
CA LEU A 52 -22.16 26.27 -19.71
C LEU A 52 -22.34 26.92 -18.32
N ASP A 53 -22.47 28.25 -18.24
CA ASP A 53 -22.61 29.01 -16.97
C ASP A 53 -21.50 28.67 -15.95
N ARG A 54 -20.25 28.60 -16.45
CA ARG A 54 -19.04 28.36 -15.64
C ARG A 54 -18.12 29.57 -15.69
N ARG A 55 -17.25 29.70 -14.68
CA ARG A 55 -16.11 30.64 -14.74
C ARG A 55 -15.19 30.18 -15.87
N VAL A 56 -14.97 31.06 -16.86
CA VAL A 56 -14.03 30.84 -17.98
C VAL A 56 -12.81 31.72 -17.78
N ILE A 57 -11.63 31.11 -17.73
CA ILE A 57 -10.33 31.79 -17.76
C ILE A 57 -9.83 31.70 -19.20
N LEU A 58 -9.60 32.85 -19.83
CA LEU A 58 -9.01 32.91 -21.16
C LEU A 58 -7.50 32.70 -21.05
N SER A 59 -6.97 31.79 -21.85
CA SER A 59 -5.55 31.45 -21.88
C SER A 59 -5.08 31.34 -23.32
N ASP A 60 -4.11 32.17 -23.71
CA ASP A 60 -3.63 32.32 -25.09
C ASP A 60 -2.47 31.37 -25.45
N SER A 61 -1.90 30.69 -24.45
CA SER A 61 -0.67 29.92 -24.59
C SER A 61 -0.59 28.79 -23.56
N VAL A 62 0.28 27.81 -23.82
CA VAL A 62 0.56 26.73 -22.86
C VAL A 62 1.19 27.27 -21.56
N ASP A 63 2.01 28.33 -21.65
CA ASP A 63 2.53 29.00 -20.45
C ASP A 63 1.41 29.62 -19.59
N ALA A 64 0.46 30.29 -20.23
CA ALA A 64 -0.72 30.83 -19.57
C ALA A 64 -1.63 29.74 -18.99
N ASP A 65 -1.71 28.57 -19.62
CA ASP A 65 -2.43 27.41 -19.07
C ASP A 65 -1.79 26.94 -17.76
N LEU A 66 -0.45 26.78 -17.75
CA LEU A 66 0.29 26.38 -16.55
C LEU A 66 0.13 27.42 -15.42
N ALA A 67 0.10 28.71 -15.76
CA ALA A 67 -0.18 29.80 -14.81
C ALA A 67 -1.59 29.68 -14.22
N ALA A 68 -2.60 29.43 -15.05
CA ALA A 68 -3.98 29.24 -14.60
C ALA A 68 -4.12 27.98 -13.72
N LEU A 69 -3.41 26.89 -14.05
CA LEU A 69 -3.37 25.69 -13.23
C LEU A 69 -2.73 25.95 -11.86
N ALA A 70 -1.66 26.76 -11.79
CA ALA A 70 -1.03 27.16 -10.54
C ALA A 70 -1.98 28.00 -9.68
N GLU A 71 -2.71 28.95 -10.28
CA GLU A 71 -3.76 29.73 -9.59
C GLU A 71 -4.85 28.80 -9.02
N LEU A 72 -5.35 27.85 -9.81
CA LEU A 72 -6.38 26.91 -9.36
C LEU A 72 -5.87 25.92 -8.30
N ALA A 73 -4.59 25.56 -8.33
CA ALA A 73 -3.95 24.78 -7.29
C ALA A 73 -3.83 25.58 -5.99
N ALA A 74 -3.50 26.88 -6.04
CA ALA A 74 -3.46 27.75 -4.87
C ALA A 74 -4.85 27.88 -4.20
N HIS A 75 -5.91 28.02 -4.99
CA HIS A 75 -7.28 27.96 -4.46
C HIS A 75 -7.64 26.59 -3.87
N SER A 76 -7.00 25.51 -4.33
CA SER A 76 -7.22 24.14 -3.84
C SER A 76 -6.56 23.92 -2.48
N VAL A 77 -5.38 24.50 -2.29
CA VAL A 77 -4.73 24.61 -0.98
C VAL A 77 -5.60 25.42 -0.02
N ALA A 78 -6.09 26.60 -0.43
CA ALA A 78 -6.92 27.45 0.41
C ALA A 78 -8.23 26.77 0.86
N ASP A 79 -8.90 26.08 -0.06
CA ASP A 79 -10.17 25.40 0.22
C ASP A 79 -10.01 24.03 0.91
N GLY A 80 -8.78 23.50 1.00
CA GLY A 80 -8.53 22.16 1.52
C GLY A 80 -9.17 21.03 0.67
N ILE A 81 -9.24 21.20 -0.66
CA ILE A 81 -9.83 20.21 -1.59
C ILE A 81 -8.85 19.83 -2.70
N PRO A 82 -8.96 18.62 -3.30
CA PRO A 82 -8.10 18.22 -4.41
C PRO A 82 -8.40 19.00 -5.70
N LEU A 83 -7.37 19.11 -6.55
CA LEU A 83 -7.47 19.61 -7.92
C LEU A 83 -7.47 18.44 -8.92
N VAL A 84 -8.34 18.50 -9.90
CA VAL A 84 -8.35 17.60 -11.06
C VAL A 84 -8.22 18.43 -12.33
N ILE A 85 -7.28 18.05 -13.18
CA ILE A 85 -7.05 18.64 -14.49
C ILE A 85 -7.66 17.68 -15.49
N CYS A 86 -8.60 18.17 -16.29
CA CYS A 86 -9.38 17.37 -17.23
C CYS A 86 -9.36 18.05 -18.60
N ALA A 87 -8.96 17.32 -19.63
CA ALA A 87 -9.07 17.78 -21.00
C ALA A 87 -10.56 17.85 -21.39
N ALA A 88 -10.98 18.96 -21.99
CA ALA A 88 -12.36 19.15 -22.45
C ALA A 88 -12.69 18.30 -23.70
N ASP A 89 -11.65 17.80 -24.37
CA ASP A 89 -11.73 16.88 -25.51
C ASP A 89 -11.75 15.39 -25.10
N LEU A 90 -11.86 15.09 -23.80
CA LEU A 90 -11.85 13.72 -23.29
C LEU A 90 -13.23 13.05 -23.43
N LEU A 91 -13.32 12.03 -24.28
CA LEU A 91 -14.46 11.11 -24.25
C LEU A 91 -14.17 9.99 -23.25
N THR A 92 -14.97 9.91 -22.17
CA THR A 92 -14.76 8.93 -21.11
C THR A 92 -16.07 8.45 -20.45
N PRO A 93 -16.18 7.16 -20.08
CA PRO A 93 -17.29 6.65 -19.28
C PRO A 93 -17.30 7.18 -17.85
N ASP A 94 -18.49 7.23 -17.23
CA ASP A 94 -18.68 7.61 -15.83
C ASP A 94 -17.80 6.81 -14.87
N SER A 95 -17.56 5.52 -15.14
CA SER A 95 -16.72 4.71 -14.26
C SER A 95 -15.27 5.15 -14.18
N ALA A 96 -14.68 5.58 -15.30
CA ALA A 96 -13.30 6.02 -15.32
C ALA A 96 -13.15 7.32 -14.53
N LEU A 97 -14.08 8.27 -14.74
CA LEU A 97 -14.16 9.50 -13.94
C LEU A 97 -14.37 9.19 -12.45
N ARG A 98 -15.31 8.30 -12.10
CA ARG A 98 -15.53 7.89 -10.70
C ARG A 98 -14.31 7.19 -10.08
N GLY A 99 -13.55 6.43 -10.87
CA GLY A 99 -12.33 5.78 -10.40
C GLY A 99 -11.25 6.78 -9.99
N VAL A 100 -11.13 7.90 -10.72
CA VAL A 100 -10.15 8.95 -10.44
C VAL A 100 -10.67 9.94 -9.39
N LEU A 101 -11.85 10.52 -9.60
CA LEU A 101 -12.44 11.52 -8.69
C LEU A 101 -12.90 10.91 -7.36
N GLY A 102 -13.33 9.65 -7.37
CA GLY A 102 -13.77 8.91 -6.18
C GLY A 102 -12.64 8.30 -5.36
N ASP A 103 -11.38 8.51 -5.76
CA ASP A 103 -10.24 8.04 -4.99
C ASP A 103 -10.16 8.79 -3.65
N SER A 104 -10.51 8.09 -2.59
CA SER A 104 -10.50 8.66 -1.24
C SER A 104 -9.09 8.90 -0.67
N ILE A 105 -8.04 8.35 -1.32
CA ILE A 105 -6.66 8.55 -0.89
C ILE A 105 -6.13 9.86 -1.49
N PRO A 106 -5.59 10.80 -0.68
CA PRO A 106 -4.91 11.99 -1.15
C PRO A 106 -3.57 11.56 -1.74
N ARG A 107 -3.49 11.57 -3.07
CA ARG A 107 -2.29 11.24 -3.85
C ARG A 107 -2.39 11.88 -5.22
N VAL A 108 -1.26 11.98 -5.90
CA VAL A 108 -1.19 12.35 -7.31
C VAL A 108 -1.46 11.11 -8.18
N GLY A 109 -2.16 11.29 -9.29
CA GLY A 109 -2.29 10.22 -10.28
C GLY A 109 -2.83 10.70 -11.62
N ALA A 110 -2.60 9.90 -12.65
CA ALA A 110 -2.97 10.22 -14.02
C ALA A 110 -3.74 9.05 -14.65
N LEU A 111 -4.78 9.36 -15.42
CA LEU A 111 -5.50 8.38 -16.22
C LEU A 111 -4.63 7.99 -17.42
N VAL A 112 -4.34 6.71 -17.51
CA VAL A 112 -3.52 6.13 -18.56
C VAL A 112 -4.25 4.97 -19.24
N GLY A 113 -4.12 4.87 -20.55
CA GLY A 113 -4.71 3.82 -21.38
C GLY A 113 -3.64 3.00 -22.10
N PRO A 114 -4.05 2.09 -23.00
CA PRO A 114 -3.12 1.43 -23.95
C PRO A 114 -2.25 2.45 -24.71
N ASP A 115 -1.15 2.02 -25.31
CA ASP A 115 -0.19 2.92 -25.99
C ASP A 115 -0.62 3.30 -27.44
N ASP A 116 -1.92 3.31 -27.72
CA ASP A 116 -2.44 3.52 -29.08
C ASP A 116 -2.80 4.98 -29.39
N VAL A 117 -3.10 5.81 -28.38
CA VAL A 117 -3.51 7.22 -28.55
C VAL A 117 -3.15 8.05 -27.29
N GLY A 118 -2.64 9.27 -27.48
CA GLY A 118 -2.23 10.21 -26.41
C GLY A 118 -0.70 10.27 -26.24
N GLU A 119 -0.20 11.13 -25.35
CA GLU A 119 1.25 11.21 -25.08
C GLU A 119 1.74 9.87 -24.53
N PRO A 120 2.74 9.21 -25.17
CA PRO A 120 3.30 7.97 -24.66
C PRO A 120 3.84 8.18 -23.26
N VAL A 121 3.58 7.23 -22.36
CA VAL A 121 4.07 7.25 -20.99
C VAL A 121 4.75 5.94 -20.64
N ARG A 122 5.72 6.03 -19.74
CA ARG A 122 6.33 4.87 -19.11
C ARG A 122 5.68 4.68 -17.75
N VAL A 123 5.04 3.52 -17.57
CA VAL A 123 4.49 3.11 -16.27
C VAL A 123 5.36 2.00 -15.69
N GLU A 124 5.96 2.27 -14.53
CA GLU A 124 6.68 1.27 -13.74
C GLU A 124 6.06 1.13 -12.35
N ARG A 125 5.84 -0.12 -11.92
CA ARG A 125 5.26 -0.44 -10.60
C ARG A 125 3.97 0.35 -10.29
N GLY A 126 3.12 0.55 -11.30
CA GLY A 126 1.85 1.26 -11.18
C GLY A 126 1.96 2.78 -11.07
N ARG A 127 3.12 3.36 -11.43
CA ARG A 127 3.37 4.79 -11.40
C ARG A 127 3.82 5.30 -12.75
N VAL A 128 3.41 6.51 -13.11
CA VAL A 128 3.93 7.22 -14.28
C VAL A 128 5.32 7.76 -13.94
N VAL A 129 6.34 7.28 -14.66
CA VAL A 129 7.75 7.60 -14.38
C VAL A 129 8.42 8.37 -15.53
N GLY A 130 7.71 8.51 -16.64
CA GLY A 130 8.12 9.30 -17.79
C GLY A 130 6.91 9.62 -18.67
N VAL A 131 6.94 10.79 -19.30
CA VAL A 131 5.88 11.27 -20.19
C VAL A 131 6.54 11.84 -21.45
N ALA A 132 6.33 11.21 -22.60
CA ALA A 132 6.91 11.68 -23.85
C ALA A 132 6.28 13.02 -24.26
N THR A 133 7.09 13.87 -24.86
CA THR A 133 6.66 15.10 -25.51
C THR A 133 7.41 15.24 -26.84
N SER A 134 7.15 16.29 -27.62
CA SER A 134 7.92 16.54 -28.85
C SER A 134 9.43 16.75 -28.58
N PHE A 135 9.81 17.03 -27.33
CA PHE A 135 11.20 17.16 -26.89
C PHE A 135 11.68 15.98 -26.05
N HIS A 136 10.84 15.47 -25.14
CA HIS A 136 11.20 14.38 -24.25
C HIS A 136 10.99 13.02 -24.93
N GLN A 137 12.08 12.30 -25.14
CA GLN A 137 12.07 10.95 -25.70
C GLN A 137 11.98 9.92 -24.57
N LEU A 138 11.09 8.93 -24.75
CA LEU A 138 10.98 7.76 -23.88
C LEU A 138 11.50 6.51 -24.61
N ASP A 139 12.23 5.68 -23.88
CA ASP A 139 12.60 4.33 -24.29
C ASP A 139 11.53 3.35 -23.78
N GLU A 140 11.01 2.51 -24.68
CA GLU A 140 10.00 1.48 -24.37
C GLU A 140 8.76 2.03 -23.62
N PRO A 141 8.00 3.00 -24.19
CA PRO A 141 6.70 3.39 -23.63
C PRO A 141 5.76 2.18 -23.56
N ASN A 142 4.84 2.18 -22.58
CA ASN A 142 3.97 1.03 -22.33
C ASN A 142 2.51 1.39 -22.00
N ALA A 143 2.17 2.67 -22.07
CA ALA A 143 0.82 3.21 -21.92
C ALA A 143 0.76 4.61 -22.53
N GLY A 144 -0.44 5.17 -22.71
CA GLY A 144 -0.63 6.57 -23.16
C GLY A 144 -1.40 7.40 -22.12
N LEU A 145 -1.03 8.67 -21.95
CA LEU A 145 -1.75 9.64 -21.11
C LEU A 145 -3.08 10.02 -21.75
N ARG A 146 -4.16 10.13 -20.94
CA ARG A 146 -5.53 10.30 -21.46
C ARG A 146 -6.20 11.61 -21.06
N GLY A 147 -5.42 12.64 -20.70
CA GLY A 147 -5.97 13.97 -20.44
C GLY A 147 -6.67 14.15 -19.09
N LEU A 148 -6.42 13.28 -18.10
CA LEU A 148 -6.98 13.43 -16.76
C LEU A 148 -5.91 13.21 -15.70
N VAL A 149 -5.60 14.25 -14.92
CA VAL A 149 -4.62 14.22 -13.83
C VAL A 149 -5.27 14.70 -12.55
N ARG A 150 -5.11 13.95 -11.46
CA ARG A 150 -5.59 14.30 -10.12
C ARG A 150 -4.39 14.65 -9.25
N VAL A 151 -4.49 15.79 -8.56
CA VAL A 151 -3.57 16.23 -7.53
C VAL A 151 -4.33 16.29 -6.21
N GLY A 152 -3.98 15.39 -5.30
CA GLY A 152 -4.53 15.40 -3.94
C GLY A 152 -4.16 16.69 -3.21
N GLU A 153 -5.05 17.19 -2.35
CA GLU A 153 -4.85 18.46 -1.62
C GLU A 153 -3.46 18.63 -0.98
N PRO A 154 -2.90 17.63 -0.27
CA PRO A 154 -1.57 17.78 0.35
C PRO A 154 -0.43 18.02 -0.64
N PHE A 155 -0.63 17.69 -1.92
CA PHE A 155 0.36 17.80 -2.99
C PHE A 155 0.15 19.05 -3.86
N CYS A 156 -0.90 19.84 -3.60
CA CYS A 156 -1.17 21.03 -4.41
C CYS A 156 -0.08 22.11 -4.26
N ALA A 157 0.55 22.24 -3.10
CA ALA A 157 1.64 23.20 -2.89
C ALA A 157 2.91 22.83 -3.68
N ASP A 158 3.31 21.56 -3.62
CA ASP A 158 4.44 21.04 -4.41
C ASP A 158 4.13 21.12 -5.91
N PHE A 159 2.88 20.86 -6.29
CA PHE A 159 2.44 20.99 -7.67
C PHE A 159 2.54 22.42 -8.21
N ILE A 160 2.22 23.45 -7.41
CA ILE A 160 2.44 24.86 -7.80
C ILE A 160 3.92 25.09 -8.11
N THR A 161 4.81 24.62 -7.23
CA THR A 161 6.26 24.75 -7.41
C THR A 161 6.74 24.05 -8.69
N VAL A 162 6.17 22.88 -9.01
CA VAL A 162 6.46 22.16 -10.26
C VAL A 162 6.02 22.98 -11.48
N LEU A 163 4.81 23.53 -11.47
CA LEU A 163 4.29 24.34 -12.57
C LEU A 163 5.11 25.62 -12.79
N GLU A 164 5.45 26.34 -11.72
CA GLU A 164 6.28 27.55 -11.78
C GLU A 164 7.65 27.25 -12.39
N ARG A 165 8.31 26.18 -11.93
CA ARG A 165 9.61 25.78 -12.48
C ARG A 165 9.57 25.34 -13.93
N LEU A 166 8.52 24.64 -14.38
CA LEU A 166 8.35 24.31 -15.81
C LEU A 166 8.34 25.58 -16.68
N ARG A 167 7.71 26.64 -16.18
CA ARG A 167 7.63 27.94 -16.87
C ARG A 167 8.95 28.69 -16.83
N GLU A 168 9.60 28.76 -15.66
CA GLU A 168 10.92 29.38 -15.47
C GLU A 168 11.99 28.74 -16.36
N ASP A 169 11.98 27.41 -16.47
CA ASP A 169 12.89 26.63 -17.31
C ASP A 169 12.56 26.73 -18.83
N GLY A 170 11.47 27.41 -19.21
CA GLY A 170 11.06 27.59 -20.60
C GLY A 170 10.61 26.29 -21.29
N VAL A 171 10.18 25.28 -20.52
CA VAL A 171 9.79 23.96 -21.04
C VAL A 171 8.65 24.03 -22.08
N PRO A 172 7.62 24.90 -21.94
CA PRO A 172 6.61 25.05 -22.99
C PRO A 172 7.18 25.40 -24.37
N GLY A 173 8.28 26.18 -24.41
CA GLY A 173 8.96 26.52 -25.65
C GLY A 173 9.77 25.37 -26.25
N LEU A 174 10.25 24.44 -25.42
CA LEU A 174 10.97 23.25 -25.86
C LEU A 174 10.02 22.20 -26.47
N ALA A 175 8.80 22.11 -25.94
CA ALA A 175 7.80 21.12 -26.34
C ALA A 175 6.52 21.77 -26.90
N PRO A 176 6.57 22.42 -28.08
CA PRO A 176 5.47 23.22 -28.61
C PRO A 176 4.19 22.42 -28.95
N GLU A 177 4.30 21.10 -29.13
CA GLU A 177 3.16 20.21 -29.40
C GLU A 177 2.53 19.65 -28.11
N ALA A 178 3.19 19.81 -26.96
CA ALA A 178 2.68 19.32 -25.68
C ALA A 178 1.70 20.32 -25.07
N ASP A 179 0.57 19.82 -24.61
CA ASP A 179 -0.37 20.64 -23.85
C ASP A 179 0.01 20.75 -22.36
N ALA A 180 -0.73 21.60 -21.65
CA ALA A 180 -0.49 21.83 -20.22
C ALA A 180 -0.68 20.56 -19.36
N ILE A 181 -1.48 19.58 -19.80
CA ILE A 181 -1.72 18.34 -19.05
C ILE A 181 -0.50 17.42 -19.19
N GLY A 182 0.01 17.26 -20.42
CA GLY A 182 1.23 16.52 -20.70
C GLY A 182 2.42 17.11 -19.96
N LEU A 183 2.58 18.43 -19.99
CA LEU A 183 3.66 19.13 -19.27
C LEU A 183 3.51 19.04 -17.74
N ALA A 184 2.29 19.18 -17.20
CA ALA A 184 2.04 18.99 -15.78
C ALA A 184 2.36 17.56 -15.33
N ALA A 185 1.95 16.55 -16.11
CA ALA A 185 2.26 15.15 -15.83
C ALA A 185 3.76 14.86 -15.92
N LEU A 186 4.46 15.44 -16.90
CA LEU A 186 5.91 15.39 -17.04
C LEU A 186 6.62 15.99 -15.83
N GLY A 187 6.24 17.20 -15.43
CA GLY A 187 6.82 17.89 -14.28
C GLY A 187 6.64 17.09 -13.00
N LEU A 188 5.44 16.55 -12.77
CA LEU A 188 5.15 15.65 -11.64
C LEU A 188 6.05 14.40 -11.69
N ALA A 189 6.12 13.69 -12.82
CA ALA A 189 6.96 12.49 -12.95
C ALA A 189 8.45 12.78 -12.69
N ARG A 190 8.95 13.94 -13.15
CA ARG A 190 10.36 14.35 -13.00
C ARG A 190 10.72 15.00 -11.68
N SER A 191 9.73 15.48 -10.93
CA SER A 191 9.93 16.00 -9.57
C SER A 191 10.18 14.90 -8.54
N GLY A 192 10.04 13.63 -8.93
CA GLY A 192 10.12 12.49 -8.02
C GLY A 192 8.79 12.19 -7.30
N GLU A 193 7.72 12.90 -7.64
CA GLU A 193 6.39 12.66 -7.09
C GLU A 193 5.81 11.31 -7.53
N SER A 194 5.13 10.63 -6.60
CA SER A 194 4.52 9.32 -6.86
C SER A 194 3.20 9.46 -7.64
N VAL A 195 3.29 9.63 -8.96
CA VAL A 195 2.13 9.72 -9.86
C VAL A 195 1.50 8.35 -10.10
N THR A 196 0.38 8.04 -9.43
CA THR A 196 -0.33 6.76 -9.59
C THR A 196 -0.94 6.64 -10.99
N ALA A 197 -0.68 5.53 -11.68
CA ALA A 197 -1.26 5.23 -12.99
C ALA A 197 -2.66 4.62 -12.83
N TYR A 198 -3.71 5.42 -13.05
CA TYR A 198 -5.08 4.91 -13.10
C TYR A 198 -5.31 4.22 -14.45
N GLN A 199 -5.34 2.89 -14.45
CA GLN A 199 -5.64 2.06 -15.61
C GLN A 199 -6.96 1.33 -15.43
N VAL A 200 -7.93 1.57 -16.31
CA VAL A 200 -9.16 0.77 -16.36
C VAL A 200 -9.22 0.02 -17.68
N LYS A 201 -8.70 -1.21 -17.65
CA LYS A 201 -8.54 -2.05 -18.85
C LYS A 201 -9.87 -2.24 -19.59
N GLY A 202 -9.85 -2.00 -20.90
CA GLY A 202 -11.00 -2.25 -21.77
C GLY A 202 -12.11 -1.20 -21.69
N LEU A 203 -11.96 -0.12 -20.90
CA LEU A 203 -12.86 1.02 -21.01
C LEU A 203 -12.41 1.97 -22.15
N PRO A 204 -13.36 2.51 -22.91
CA PRO A 204 -13.14 3.37 -24.06
C PRO A 204 -12.93 4.83 -23.61
N TYR A 205 -11.77 5.17 -23.05
CA TYR A 205 -11.42 6.56 -22.76
C TYR A 205 -10.30 7.07 -23.67
N ARG A 206 -10.59 8.12 -24.43
CA ARG A 206 -9.73 8.68 -25.48
C ARG A 206 -10.01 10.18 -25.65
N ARG A 207 -8.97 10.95 -25.92
CA ARG A 207 -9.09 12.35 -26.36
C ARG A 207 -9.38 12.38 -27.85
N VAL A 208 -10.22 13.31 -28.29
CA VAL A 208 -10.69 13.39 -29.66
C VAL A 208 -10.28 14.72 -30.28
N ASP A 209 -9.87 14.72 -31.54
CA ASP A 209 -9.37 15.96 -32.18
C ASP A 209 -10.36 16.60 -33.15
N SER A 210 -11.41 15.88 -33.55
CA SER A 210 -12.41 16.32 -34.51
C SER A 210 -13.79 15.70 -34.26
N ASP A 211 -14.84 16.22 -34.91
CA ASP A 211 -16.18 15.64 -34.86
C ASP A 211 -16.21 14.18 -35.35
N GLU A 212 -15.41 13.86 -36.37
CA GLU A 212 -15.32 12.50 -36.91
C GLU A 212 -14.69 11.55 -35.90
N ASP A 213 -13.57 11.95 -35.27
CA ASP A 213 -12.93 11.15 -34.22
C ASP A 213 -13.84 11.01 -33.01
N ALA A 214 -14.55 12.07 -32.65
CA ALA A 214 -15.52 12.07 -31.56
C ALA A 214 -16.69 11.11 -31.82
N ALA A 215 -17.21 11.06 -33.05
CA ALA A 215 -18.22 10.09 -33.45
C ALA A 215 -17.70 8.64 -33.42
N GLN A 216 -16.46 8.39 -33.86
CA GLN A 216 -15.83 7.06 -33.81
C GLN A 216 -15.61 6.61 -32.36
N ALA A 217 -15.02 7.46 -31.51
CA ALA A 217 -14.79 7.20 -30.09
C ALA A 217 -16.12 6.96 -29.36
N TRP A 218 -17.18 7.70 -29.71
CA TRP A 218 -18.52 7.49 -29.17
C TRP A 218 -19.12 6.15 -29.59
N ALA A 219 -19.04 5.79 -30.87
CA ALA A 219 -19.56 4.52 -31.38
C ALA A 219 -18.87 3.34 -30.70
N TYR A 220 -17.54 3.40 -30.56
CA TYR A 220 -16.79 2.42 -29.77
C TYR A 220 -17.26 2.41 -28.32
N SER A 221 -17.40 3.59 -27.69
CA SER A 221 -17.84 3.67 -26.30
C SER A 221 -19.23 3.11 -26.04
N SER A 222 -20.14 3.31 -26.99
CA SER A 222 -21.53 2.83 -26.91
C SER A 222 -21.65 1.33 -27.16
N SER A 223 -20.67 0.74 -27.86
CA SER A 223 -20.62 -0.71 -28.09
C SER A 223 -20.21 -1.52 -26.86
N VAL A 224 -19.57 -0.88 -25.88
CA VAL A 224 -19.06 -1.54 -24.67
C VAL A 224 -20.14 -1.58 -23.60
N ASP A 225 -20.58 -2.79 -23.22
CA ASP A 225 -21.39 -2.97 -22.00
C ASP A 225 -20.51 -2.72 -20.77
N GLU A 226 -20.58 -1.48 -20.28
CA GLU A 226 -19.83 -1.03 -19.11
C GLU A 226 -20.13 -1.88 -17.86
N LYS A 227 -21.36 -2.37 -17.69
CA LYS A 227 -21.73 -3.18 -16.52
C LYS A 227 -21.13 -4.58 -16.61
N ALA A 228 -21.16 -5.20 -17.79
CA ALA A 228 -20.50 -6.48 -18.03
C ALA A 228 -18.97 -6.35 -17.89
N LEU A 229 -18.39 -5.27 -18.38
CA LEU A 229 -16.97 -5.00 -18.23
C LEU A 229 -16.58 -4.78 -16.77
N ARG A 230 -17.32 -3.96 -16.01
CA ARG A 230 -17.09 -3.80 -14.56
C ARG A 230 -17.20 -5.13 -13.82
N TYR A 231 -18.16 -5.97 -14.17
CA TYR A 231 -18.27 -7.32 -13.61
C TYR A 231 -17.02 -8.17 -13.91
N LYS A 232 -16.51 -8.11 -15.14
CA LYS A 232 -15.27 -8.80 -15.53
C LYS A 232 -14.05 -8.26 -14.78
N LEU A 233 -13.88 -6.94 -14.69
CA LEU A 233 -12.74 -6.27 -14.06
C LEU A 233 -12.76 -6.35 -12.53
N ALA A 234 -13.93 -6.48 -11.91
CA ALA A 234 -14.04 -6.64 -10.47
C ALA A 234 -13.43 -7.96 -9.98
N ARG A 235 -13.46 -8.99 -10.84
CA ARG A 235 -12.94 -10.32 -10.55
C ARG A 235 -11.42 -10.29 -10.58
N LYS A 236 -10.78 -10.82 -9.55
CA LYS A 236 -9.35 -11.10 -9.63
C LYS A 236 -9.17 -12.26 -10.61
N GLU A 237 -8.52 -12.05 -11.74
CA GLU A 237 -8.37 -13.12 -12.73
C GLU A 237 -7.36 -14.19 -12.28
N HIS A 238 -6.37 -13.82 -11.46
CA HIS A 238 -5.27 -14.71 -11.07
C HIS A 238 -4.79 -14.34 -9.66
N ASP A 239 -5.28 -15.00 -8.62
CA ASP A 239 -4.77 -14.86 -7.25
C ASP A 239 -3.88 -16.07 -6.89
N ASP A 240 -3.73 -16.44 -5.62
CA ASP A 240 -3.02 -17.66 -5.26
C ASP A 240 -3.67 -18.97 -5.75
N LEU A 241 -2.96 -20.09 -5.59
CA LEU A 241 -3.39 -21.39 -6.11
C LEU A 241 -4.71 -21.79 -5.47
N PHE A 242 -4.79 -21.75 -4.14
CA PHE A 242 -6.02 -22.10 -3.44
C PHE A 242 -7.19 -21.18 -3.83
N ALA A 243 -7.00 -19.87 -3.81
CA ALA A 243 -8.03 -18.91 -4.20
C ALA A 243 -8.48 -19.15 -5.64
N THR A 244 -7.56 -19.38 -6.57
CA THR A 244 -7.89 -19.52 -7.99
C THR A 244 -8.76 -20.73 -8.29
N PHE A 245 -8.44 -21.88 -7.68
CA PHE A 245 -9.17 -23.12 -7.96
C PHE A 245 -10.38 -23.35 -7.06
N PHE A 246 -10.37 -22.84 -5.82
CA PHE A 246 -11.40 -23.15 -4.84
C PHE A 246 -12.26 -21.95 -4.44
N VAL A 247 -11.83 -20.70 -4.63
CA VAL A 247 -12.58 -19.50 -4.18
C VAL A 247 -13.15 -18.73 -5.37
N LEU A 248 -12.35 -18.41 -6.37
CA LEU A 248 -12.75 -17.63 -7.55
C LEU A 248 -13.89 -18.24 -8.38
N PRO A 249 -14.13 -19.56 -8.41
CA PRO A 249 -15.32 -20.11 -9.06
C PRO A 249 -16.64 -19.74 -8.34
N LEU A 250 -16.57 -19.48 -7.04
CA LEU A 250 -17.73 -19.21 -6.18
C LEU A 250 -17.89 -17.71 -5.87
N ALA A 251 -16.79 -16.97 -5.71
CA ALA A 251 -16.77 -15.56 -5.30
C ALA A 251 -17.71 -14.66 -6.13
N PRO A 252 -17.77 -14.74 -7.49
CA PRO A 252 -18.64 -13.86 -8.25
C PRO A 252 -20.13 -14.07 -7.96
N ARG A 253 -20.54 -15.31 -7.66
CA ARG A 253 -21.93 -15.63 -7.31
C ARG A 253 -22.29 -15.05 -5.95
N VAL A 254 -21.38 -15.18 -4.98
CA VAL A 254 -21.54 -14.64 -3.62
C VAL A 254 -21.52 -13.11 -3.65
N MET A 255 -20.67 -12.49 -4.46
CA MET A 255 -20.67 -11.04 -4.68
C MET A 255 -22.00 -10.55 -5.26
N LEU A 256 -22.57 -11.22 -6.27
CA LEU A 256 -23.87 -10.86 -6.81
C LEU A 256 -24.99 -11.00 -5.77
N LEU A 257 -24.93 -12.03 -4.93
CA LEU A 257 -25.85 -12.20 -3.80
C LEU A 257 -25.70 -11.07 -2.78
N ALA A 258 -24.48 -10.74 -2.36
CA ALA A 258 -24.20 -9.65 -1.43
C ALA A 258 -24.71 -8.29 -1.97
N LYS A 259 -24.52 -8.05 -3.28
CA LYS A 259 -25.10 -6.89 -3.97
C LYS A 259 -26.63 -6.89 -3.93
N LYS A 260 -27.27 -8.04 -4.21
CA LYS A 260 -28.73 -8.19 -4.16
C LYS A 260 -29.28 -7.92 -2.76
N LEU A 261 -28.56 -8.36 -1.73
CA LEU A 261 -28.85 -8.11 -0.32
C LEU A 261 -28.45 -6.69 0.15
N LYS A 262 -27.93 -5.84 -0.75
CA LYS A 262 -27.49 -4.47 -0.47
C LYS A 262 -26.42 -4.36 0.62
N PHE A 263 -25.60 -5.40 0.79
CA PHE A 263 -24.45 -5.31 1.69
C PHE A 263 -23.42 -4.31 1.15
N THR A 264 -22.75 -3.64 2.08
CA THR A 264 -21.60 -2.78 1.79
C THR A 264 -20.33 -3.63 1.80
N PRO A 265 -19.27 -3.26 1.07
CA PRO A 265 -17.99 -3.97 1.13
C PRO A 265 -17.47 -4.12 2.56
N THR A 266 -17.43 -3.02 3.31
CA THR A 266 -17.04 -3.01 4.73
C THR A 266 -17.94 -3.90 5.60
N GLY A 267 -19.24 -4.00 5.30
CA GLY A 267 -20.15 -4.90 5.99
C GLY A 267 -19.80 -6.38 5.75
N VAL A 268 -19.41 -6.74 4.52
CA VAL A 268 -18.94 -8.10 4.20
C VAL A 268 -17.64 -8.41 4.95
N THR A 269 -16.71 -7.45 5.06
CA THR A 269 -15.48 -7.60 5.87
C THR A 269 -15.79 -7.88 7.34
N TRP A 270 -16.78 -7.19 7.95
CA TRP A 270 -17.18 -7.47 9.33
C TRP A 270 -17.79 -8.86 9.51
N ILE A 271 -18.58 -9.31 8.53
CA ILE A 271 -19.13 -10.67 8.54
C ILE A 271 -17.98 -11.69 8.42
N SER A 272 -16.97 -11.45 7.57
CA SER A 272 -15.82 -12.36 7.45
C SER A 272 -15.04 -12.47 8.77
N ILE A 273 -14.80 -11.35 9.46
CA ILE A 273 -14.18 -11.33 10.79
C ILE A 273 -15.00 -12.15 11.80
N LEU A 274 -16.32 -11.97 11.84
CA LEU A 274 -17.18 -12.71 12.77
C LEU A 274 -17.15 -14.22 12.49
N VAL A 275 -17.19 -14.63 11.21
CA VAL A 275 -17.08 -16.03 10.82
C VAL A 275 -15.73 -16.62 11.23
N ALA A 276 -14.63 -15.89 11.05
CA ALA A 276 -13.31 -16.33 11.50
C ALA A 276 -13.21 -16.46 13.03
N LEU A 277 -13.86 -15.56 13.78
CA LEU A 277 -13.92 -15.64 15.24
C LEU A 277 -14.65 -16.91 15.69
N VAL A 278 -15.78 -17.25 15.06
CA VAL A 278 -16.51 -18.50 15.34
C VAL A 278 -15.65 -19.71 14.97
N ALA A 279 -14.96 -19.68 13.82
CA ALA A 279 -14.02 -20.74 13.43
C ALA A 279 -12.91 -20.95 14.47
N ALA A 280 -12.30 -19.86 14.97
CA ALA A 280 -11.31 -19.91 16.04
C ALA A 280 -11.87 -20.50 17.34
N GLY A 281 -13.10 -20.15 17.72
CA GLY A 281 -13.78 -20.74 18.87
C GLY A 281 -14.03 -22.25 18.71
N LEU A 282 -14.38 -22.71 17.52
CA LEU A 282 -14.51 -24.14 17.23
C LEU A 282 -13.17 -24.86 17.26
N PHE A 283 -12.09 -24.23 16.78
CA PHE A 283 -10.74 -24.78 16.92
C PHE A 283 -10.31 -24.91 18.39
N ALA A 284 -10.69 -23.94 19.23
CA ALA A 284 -10.46 -24.00 20.67
C ALA A 284 -11.23 -25.13 21.36
N TRP A 285 -12.41 -25.50 20.84
CA TRP A 285 -13.18 -26.63 21.37
C TRP A 285 -12.57 -28.00 21.07
N ALA A 286 -11.73 -28.10 20.02
CA ALA A 286 -10.87 -29.23 19.70
C ALA A 286 -11.52 -30.62 19.49
N THR A 287 -12.85 -30.75 19.44
CA THR A 287 -13.49 -32.00 19.01
C THR A 287 -13.39 -32.14 17.50
N ARG A 288 -13.30 -33.38 16.99
CA ARG A 288 -13.17 -33.63 15.55
C ARG A 288 -14.27 -32.95 14.70
N PRO A 289 -15.56 -32.98 15.06
CA PRO A 289 -16.58 -32.24 14.34
C PRO A 289 -16.36 -30.73 14.42
N ALA A 290 -15.95 -30.19 15.57
CA ALA A 290 -15.67 -28.76 15.72
C ALA A 290 -14.49 -28.33 14.84
N LEU A 291 -13.41 -29.12 14.77
CA LEU A 291 -12.26 -28.84 13.89
C LEU A 291 -12.66 -28.82 12.41
N ILE A 292 -13.50 -29.77 11.97
CA ILE A 292 -14.00 -29.84 10.58
C ILE A 292 -14.89 -28.63 10.27
N VAL A 293 -15.87 -28.33 11.12
CA VAL A 293 -16.76 -27.17 10.92
C VAL A 293 -15.97 -25.87 11.01
N GLY A 294 -14.99 -25.77 11.91
CA GLY A 294 -14.05 -24.66 12.01
C GLY A 294 -13.28 -24.43 10.72
N ALA A 295 -12.75 -25.50 10.11
CA ALA A 295 -12.06 -25.42 8.82
C ALA A 295 -12.98 -24.96 7.66
N VAL A 296 -14.23 -25.42 7.65
CA VAL A 296 -15.23 -24.96 6.67
C VAL A 296 -15.55 -23.47 6.87
N LEU A 297 -15.76 -23.03 8.11
CA LEU A 297 -16.00 -21.61 8.41
C LEU A 297 -14.78 -20.75 8.10
N LEU A 298 -13.57 -21.26 8.34
CA LEU A 298 -12.33 -20.60 7.96
C LEU A 298 -12.28 -20.34 6.44
N TYR A 299 -12.62 -21.35 5.64
CA TYR A 299 -12.78 -21.21 4.18
C TYR A 299 -13.86 -20.18 3.81
N VAL A 300 -15.03 -20.21 4.46
CA VAL A 300 -16.12 -19.24 4.20
C VAL A 300 -15.69 -17.82 4.53
N SER A 301 -14.97 -17.62 5.64
CA SER A 301 -14.39 -16.32 5.99
C SER A 301 -13.45 -15.81 4.88
N PHE A 302 -12.54 -16.66 4.39
CA PHE A 302 -11.64 -16.28 3.30
C PHE A 302 -12.36 -15.96 1.99
N LEU A 303 -13.42 -16.72 1.67
CA LEU A 303 -14.29 -16.43 0.53
C LEU A 303 -14.96 -15.06 0.65
N LEU A 304 -15.52 -14.72 1.82
CA LEU A 304 -16.17 -13.44 2.07
C LEU A 304 -15.18 -12.26 1.98
N ASP A 305 -13.97 -12.47 2.48
CA ASP A 305 -12.88 -11.50 2.36
C ASP A 305 -12.51 -11.21 0.89
N CYS A 306 -12.42 -12.25 0.05
CA CYS A 306 -12.25 -12.04 -1.39
C CYS A 306 -13.44 -11.28 -2.02
N VAL A 307 -14.66 -11.58 -1.56
CA VAL A 307 -15.90 -10.98 -2.07
C VAL A 307 -16.04 -9.50 -1.71
N ASP A 308 -15.54 -9.04 -0.56
CA ASP A 308 -15.64 -7.63 -0.19
C ASP A 308 -14.88 -6.72 -1.19
N GLY A 309 -13.69 -7.16 -1.62
CA GLY A 309 -12.85 -6.45 -2.58
C GLY A 309 -13.44 -6.50 -3.98
N GLU A 310 -14.02 -7.63 -4.39
CA GLU A 310 -14.77 -7.73 -5.65
C GLU A 310 -16.01 -6.82 -5.63
N LEU A 311 -16.75 -6.80 -4.52
CA LEU A 311 -17.92 -5.94 -4.36
C LEU A 311 -17.54 -4.46 -4.38
N ALA A 312 -16.43 -4.07 -3.75
CA ALA A 312 -15.91 -2.70 -3.78
C ALA A 312 -15.55 -2.28 -5.20
N ARG A 313 -14.82 -3.11 -5.95
CA ARG A 313 -14.47 -2.85 -7.36
C ARG A 313 -15.70 -2.78 -8.26
N TYR A 314 -16.63 -3.71 -8.09
CA TYR A 314 -17.83 -3.80 -8.91
C TYR A 314 -18.80 -2.63 -8.66
N THR A 315 -18.98 -2.22 -7.39
CA THR A 315 -19.85 -1.10 -7.03
C THR A 315 -19.17 0.26 -7.11
N GLN A 316 -17.84 0.29 -7.30
CA GLN A 316 -16.97 1.47 -7.21
C GLN A 316 -17.15 2.25 -5.89
N LYS A 317 -17.50 1.54 -4.81
CA LYS A 317 -17.65 2.11 -3.46
C LYS A 317 -16.40 1.82 -2.66
N PHE A 318 -15.39 2.68 -2.83
CA PHE A 318 -14.14 2.61 -2.07
C PHE A 318 -14.18 3.58 -0.89
N SER A 319 -13.50 3.23 0.19
CA SER A 319 -13.25 4.15 1.30
C SER A 319 -11.88 3.87 1.91
N ARG A 320 -11.22 4.90 2.42
CA ARG A 320 -9.92 4.76 3.13
C ARG A 320 -10.06 3.77 4.28
N PHE A 321 -11.09 3.95 5.11
CA PHE A 321 -11.37 3.06 6.23
C PHE A 321 -11.60 1.62 5.78
N GLY A 322 -12.38 1.39 4.71
CA GLY A 322 -12.61 0.04 4.18
C GLY A 322 -11.32 -0.63 3.71
N GLY A 323 -10.48 0.09 2.96
CA GLY A 323 -9.19 -0.46 2.50
C GLY A 323 -8.20 -0.73 3.64
N TRP A 324 -8.21 0.10 4.68
CA TRP A 324 -7.44 -0.14 5.91
C TRP A 324 -7.98 -1.33 6.69
N LEU A 325 -9.31 -1.40 6.89
CA LEU A 325 -9.95 -2.46 7.66
C LEU A 325 -9.72 -3.83 7.03
N ASP A 326 -9.90 -3.96 5.71
CA ASP A 326 -9.57 -5.16 4.92
C ASP A 326 -8.16 -5.68 5.26
N MET A 327 -7.17 -4.77 5.23
CA MET A 327 -5.79 -5.11 5.50
C MET A 327 -5.57 -5.55 6.97
N ILE A 328 -6.10 -4.80 7.94
CA ILE A 328 -5.98 -5.15 9.37
C ILE A 328 -6.72 -6.46 9.71
N ALA A 329 -7.92 -6.64 9.16
CA ALA A 329 -8.78 -7.79 9.38
C ALA A 329 -8.05 -9.09 9.03
N ASP A 330 -7.32 -9.10 7.91
CA ASP A 330 -6.55 -10.26 7.48
C ASP A 330 -5.50 -10.73 8.48
N ARG A 331 -4.84 -9.82 9.19
CA ARG A 331 -3.88 -10.18 10.23
C ARG A 331 -4.60 -10.61 11.50
N PHE A 332 -5.60 -9.85 11.89
CA PHE A 332 -6.37 -10.10 13.10
C PHE A 332 -7.03 -11.48 13.08
N LYS A 333 -7.70 -11.84 11.98
CA LYS A 333 -8.32 -13.17 11.80
C LYS A 333 -7.30 -14.30 11.90
N GLU A 334 -6.12 -14.14 11.30
CA GLU A 334 -5.09 -15.17 11.33
C GLU A 334 -4.54 -15.39 12.74
N PHE A 335 -4.33 -14.32 13.52
CA PHE A 335 -3.90 -14.44 14.91
C PHE A 335 -5.00 -15.03 15.81
N LEU A 336 -6.27 -14.72 15.56
CA LEU A 336 -7.40 -15.38 16.23
C LEU A 336 -7.39 -16.90 15.98
N VAL A 337 -7.14 -17.32 14.75
CA VAL A 337 -7.08 -18.73 14.37
C VAL A 337 -5.90 -19.42 15.07
N TYR A 338 -4.73 -18.78 15.14
CA TYR A 338 -3.60 -19.33 15.91
C TYR A 338 -3.92 -19.51 17.38
N ALA A 339 -4.56 -18.52 18.00
CA ALA A 339 -4.99 -18.61 19.39
C ALA A 339 -5.99 -19.76 19.58
N GLY A 340 -7.00 -19.88 18.71
CA GLY A 340 -7.98 -20.96 18.76
C GLY A 340 -7.34 -22.34 18.66
N LEU A 341 -6.46 -22.53 17.68
CA LEU A 341 -5.71 -23.78 17.50
C LEU A 341 -4.80 -24.11 18.68
N ALA A 342 -4.12 -23.09 19.24
CA ALA A 342 -3.25 -23.28 20.41
C ALA A 342 -4.03 -23.65 21.67
N VAL A 343 -5.15 -22.96 21.93
CA VAL A 343 -6.04 -23.28 23.07
C VAL A 343 -6.54 -24.72 22.97
N GLY A 344 -7.07 -25.09 21.80
CA GLY A 344 -7.64 -26.42 21.60
C GLY A 344 -6.59 -27.53 21.68
N ALA A 345 -5.40 -27.30 21.11
CA ALA A 345 -4.32 -28.27 21.16
C ALA A 345 -3.80 -28.47 22.60
N VAL A 346 -3.60 -27.40 23.38
CA VAL A 346 -3.17 -27.51 24.78
C VAL A 346 -4.21 -28.23 25.63
N ALA A 347 -5.49 -27.94 25.43
CA ALA A 347 -6.57 -28.67 26.10
C ALA A 347 -6.57 -30.18 25.76
N GLY A 348 -6.08 -30.54 24.56
CA GLY A 348 -5.85 -31.91 24.11
C GLY A 348 -4.51 -32.53 24.56
N GLY A 349 -3.71 -31.86 25.40
CA GLY A 349 -2.42 -32.36 25.92
C GLY A 349 -1.18 -31.93 25.13
N HIS A 350 -1.32 -31.03 24.15
CA HIS A 350 -0.21 -30.54 23.33
C HIS A 350 0.38 -29.23 23.88
N GLU A 351 1.23 -29.34 24.90
CA GLU A 351 1.78 -28.19 25.65
C GLU A 351 2.57 -27.18 24.78
N ASN A 352 3.14 -27.65 23.65
CA ASN A 352 3.97 -26.81 22.78
C ASN A 352 3.17 -25.92 21.81
N ALA A 353 1.85 -26.05 21.72
CA ALA A 353 1.07 -25.36 20.69
C ALA A 353 1.14 -23.82 20.80
N TRP A 354 1.20 -23.27 22.01
CA TRP A 354 1.39 -21.83 22.20
C TRP A 354 2.73 -21.32 21.68
N TRP A 355 3.81 -22.10 21.82
CA TRP A 355 5.11 -21.73 21.26
C TRP A 355 5.05 -21.68 19.73
N LEU A 356 4.41 -22.67 19.10
CA LEU A 356 4.20 -22.67 17.65
C LEU A 356 3.39 -21.44 17.22
N ALA A 357 2.32 -21.10 17.93
CA ALA A 357 1.51 -19.91 17.65
C ALA A 357 2.31 -18.60 17.79
N ILE A 358 3.11 -18.45 18.85
CA ILE A 358 3.95 -17.28 19.08
C ILE A 358 5.00 -17.13 17.96
N VAL A 359 5.70 -18.21 17.62
CA VAL A 359 6.71 -18.19 16.54
C VAL A 359 6.05 -17.90 15.19
N ALA A 360 4.87 -18.45 14.93
CA ALA A 360 4.13 -18.19 13.69
C ALA A 360 3.75 -16.71 13.56
N LEU A 361 3.24 -16.13 14.65
CA LEU A 361 2.89 -14.71 14.74
C LEU A 361 4.10 -13.82 14.51
N MET A 362 5.21 -14.09 15.21
CA MET A 362 6.46 -13.32 15.08
C MET A 362 7.02 -13.40 13.66
N MET A 363 7.13 -14.62 13.11
CA MET A 363 7.65 -14.87 11.75
C MET A 363 6.84 -14.13 10.69
N LEU A 364 5.51 -14.26 10.71
CA LEU A 364 4.64 -13.55 9.77
C LEU A 364 4.74 -12.03 9.91
N SER A 365 4.75 -11.53 11.15
CA SER A 365 4.83 -10.09 11.39
C SER A 365 6.13 -9.50 10.82
N CYS A 366 7.26 -10.16 11.07
CA CYS A 366 8.55 -9.74 10.52
C CYS A 366 8.60 -9.88 9.00
N ARG A 367 8.04 -10.95 8.45
CA ARG A 367 7.96 -11.17 7.01
C ARG A 367 7.13 -10.10 6.30
N HIS A 368 5.98 -9.71 6.85
CA HIS A 368 5.17 -8.64 6.27
C HIS A 368 5.90 -7.30 6.26
N MET A 369 6.64 -6.99 7.33
CA MET A 369 7.51 -5.82 7.35
C MET A 369 8.57 -5.89 6.23
N VAL A 370 9.22 -7.05 6.06
CA VAL A 370 10.15 -7.30 4.94
C VAL A 370 9.48 -7.05 3.59
N ASP A 371 8.24 -7.52 3.39
CA ASP A 371 7.47 -7.35 2.15
C ASP A 371 7.19 -5.87 1.84
N THR A 372 6.64 -5.13 2.80
CA THR A 372 6.32 -3.70 2.65
C THR A 372 7.57 -2.86 2.40
N TRP A 373 8.63 -3.08 3.18
CA TRP A 373 9.83 -2.23 3.11
C TRP A 373 10.72 -2.53 1.91
N TYR A 374 10.76 -3.78 1.44
CA TYR A 374 11.37 -4.09 0.15
C TYR A 374 10.59 -3.44 -1.01
N GLY A 375 9.25 -3.47 -0.96
CA GLY A 375 8.40 -2.78 -1.93
C GLY A 375 8.66 -1.27 -1.97
N THR A 376 8.75 -0.66 -0.79
CA THR A 376 9.06 0.77 -0.60
C THR A 376 10.43 1.14 -1.19
N MET A 377 11.47 0.35 -0.91
CA MET A 377 12.81 0.56 -1.48
C MET A 377 12.76 0.56 -3.02
N ARG A 378 12.01 -0.38 -3.61
CA ARG A 378 11.86 -0.49 -5.07
C ARG A 378 11.08 0.67 -5.66
N ASP A 379 10.09 1.17 -4.93
CA ASP A 379 9.32 2.34 -5.34
C ASP A 379 10.19 3.61 -5.31
N HIS A 380 10.96 3.82 -4.25
CA HIS A 380 11.93 4.92 -4.14
C HIS A 380 13.02 4.87 -5.22
N ASP A 381 13.55 3.70 -5.53
CA ASP A 381 14.51 3.50 -6.62
C ASP A 381 13.96 3.98 -7.96
N VAL A 382 12.71 3.62 -8.27
CA VAL A 382 12.04 4.02 -9.50
C VAL A 382 11.82 5.54 -9.55
N LEU A 383 11.33 6.14 -8.46
CA LEU A 383 11.10 7.59 -8.39
C LEU A 383 12.41 8.40 -8.45
N ARG A 384 13.46 7.92 -7.78
CA ARG A 384 14.80 8.53 -7.82
C ARG A 384 15.38 8.52 -9.24
N ARG A 385 15.19 7.44 -10.00
CA ARG A 385 15.61 7.38 -11.41
C ARG A 385 14.78 8.31 -12.29
N ALA A 386 13.47 8.39 -12.06
CA ALA A 386 12.57 9.30 -12.77
C ALA A 386 12.91 10.78 -12.50
N THR A 387 13.48 11.08 -11.33
CA THR A 387 13.88 12.44 -10.94
C THR A 387 14.98 12.97 -11.85
N ALA A 388 14.67 14.00 -12.63
CA ALA A 388 15.59 14.60 -13.59
C ALA A 388 15.22 16.07 -13.86
N PRO A 389 16.17 16.91 -14.33
CA PRO A 389 15.87 18.27 -14.75
C PRO A 389 14.75 18.29 -15.81
N PHE A 390 13.86 19.29 -15.77
CA PHE A 390 12.73 19.38 -16.71
C PHE A 390 13.17 19.61 -18.17
N THR A 391 14.38 20.14 -18.37
CA THR A 391 14.99 20.39 -19.69
C THR A 391 15.80 19.20 -20.23
N ARG A 392 15.90 18.07 -19.53
CA ARG A 392 16.59 16.87 -20.05
C ARG A 392 15.75 16.23 -21.17
N ALA A 393 16.29 16.05 -22.38
CA ALA A 393 15.55 15.39 -23.46
C ALA A 393 15.48 13.86 -23.31
N ALA A 394 16.59 13.25 -22.89
CA ALA A 394 16.74 11.79 -22.86
C ALA A 394 15.97 11.13 -21.70
N ASP A 395 15.39 9.95 -21.96
CA ASP A 395 14.80 9.07 -20.96
C ASP A 395 15.80 8.74 -19.84
N PRO A 396 15.47 9.00 -18.55
CA PRO A 396 16.27 8.51 -17.44
C PRO A 396 16.39 6.98 -17.39
N PHE A 397 15.53 6.24 -18.10
CA PHE A 397 15.49 4.79 -18.14
C PHE A 397 16.05 4.18 -19.45
N ARG A 398 16.87 4.93 -20.18
CA ARG A 398 17.38 4.55 -21.51
C ARG A 398 18.03 3.16 -21.55
N VAL A 399 17.60 2.31 -22.48
CA VAL A 399 18.10 0.93 -22.63
C VAL A 399 19.37 0.94 -23.47
N GLY A 400 20.54 0.72 -22.85
CA GLY A 400 21.82 0.58 -23.54
C GLY A 400 22.88 1.63 -23.17
N GLU A 401 22.49 2.72 -22.51
CA GLU A 401 23.42 3.46 -21.66
C GLU A 401 23.76 2.52 -20.51
N LYS A 402 24.97 1.93 -20.52
CA LYS A 402 25.41 1.10 -19.41
C LYS A 402 25.29 1.96 -18.14
N PRO A 403 24.45 1.59 -17.16
CA PRO A 403 24.67 2.09 -15.80
C PRO A 403 26.13 1.80 -15.51
N ALA A 404 26.84 2.72 -14.81
CA ALA A 404 28.21 2.48 -14.38
C ALA A 404 28.34 1.00 -13.97
N GLU A 405 29.22 0.24 -14.65
CA GLU A 405 29.19 -1.23 -14.55
C GLU A 405 29.08 -1.63 -13.09
N PRO A 406 28.16 -2.55 -12.72
CA PRO A 406 27.98 -2.89 -11.32
C PRO A 406 29.34 -3.31 -10.77
N ALA A 407 29.85 -2.52 -9.82
CA ALA A 407 31.24 -2.60 -9.38
C ALA A 407 31.60 -3.97 -8.76
N ASP A 408 30.60 -4.81 -8.47
CA ASP A 408 30.73 -6.09 -7.79
C ASP A 408 29.81 -7.17 -8.39
N GLY A 409 30.25 -8.43 -8.33
CA GLY A 409 29.58 -9.62 -8.86
C GLY A 409 28.19 -9.88 -8.27
N LEU A 410 27.96 -9.47 -7.01
CA LEU A 410 26.64 -9.59 -6.37
C LEU A 410 25.57 -8.75 -7.06
N ALA A 411 25.91 -7.55 -7.51
CA ALA A 411 24.97 -6.68 -8.22
C ALA A 411 24.65 -7.23 -9.63
N LYS A 412 25.63 -7.84 -10.32
CA LYS A 412 25.41 -8.54 -11.60
C LYS A 412 24.47 -9.74 -11.42
N ALA A 413 24.70 -10.57 -10.40
CA ALA A 413 23.85 -11.71 -10.06
C ALA A 413 22.42 -11.26 -9.69
N GLY A 414 22.28 -10.20 -8.89
CA GLY A 414 20.99 -9.61 -8.54
C GLY A 414 20.19 -9.12 -9.74
N GLY A 415 20.85 -8.44 -10.69
CA GLY A 415 20.23 -8.00 -11.94
C GLY A 415 19.75 -9.17 -12.82
N ALA A 416 20.56 -10.22 -12.96
CA ALA A 416 20.21 -11.42 -13.72
C ALA A 416 19.00 -12.15 -13.09
N LEU A 417 18.97 -12.28 -11.76
CA LEU A 417 17.83 -12.85 -11.04
C LEU A 417 16.56 -12.02 -11.19
N GLY A 418 16.67 -10.68 -11.20
CA GLY A 418 15.53 -9.80 -11.46
C GLY A 418 14.93 -9.99 -12.85
N LYS A 419 15.78 -10.06 -13.89
CA LYS A 419 15.35 -10.34 -15.28
C LYS A 419 14.70 -11.72 -15.38
N ALA A 420 15.37 -12.75 -14.89
CA ALA A 420 14.82 -14.10 -14.84
C ALA A 420 13.47 -14.12 -14.10
N ALA A 421 13.36 -13.50 -12.91
CA ALA A 421 12.11 -13.48 -12.17
C ALA A 421 10.96 -12.85 -12.97
N THR A 422 11.24 -11.88 -13.84
CA THR A 422 10.27 -11.24 -14.74
C THR A 422 9.87 -12.19 -15.87
N ASP A 423 10.85 -12.79 -16.56
CA ASP A 423 10.64 -13.75 -17.65
C ASP A 423 9.88 -15.02 -17.19
N PHE A 424 10.21 -15.52 -15.99
CA PHE A 424 9.54 -16.67 -15.37
C PHE A 424 8.06 -16.40 -15.07
N GLY A 425 7.63 -15.13 -14.97
CA GLY A 425 6.24 -14.72 -14.74
C GLY A 425 5.39 -14.57 -16.01
N ALA A 426 6.01 -14.54 -17.19
CA ALA A 426 5.32 -14.20 -18.45
C ALA A 426 4.39 -15.32 -18.95
N ARG A 427 4.71 -16.59 -18.70
CA ARG A 427 3.88 -17.75 -19.12
C ARG A 427 2.88 -18.14 -18.04
N LYS A 428 1.73 -17.45 -18.04
CA LYS A 428 0.60 -17.73 -17.15
C LYS A 428 0.11 -19.17 -17.27
N GLY A 429 -0.20 -19.80 -16.14
CA GLY A 429 -0.78 -21.16 -16.08
C GLY A 429 0.22 -22.33 -16.14
N SER A 430 1.52 -22.08 -16.31
CA SER A 430 2.54 -23.14 -16.25
C SER A 430 2.73 -23.70 -14.83
N LEU A 431 3.22 -24.94 -14.69
CA LEU A 431 3.59 -25.50 -13.38
C LEU A 431 4.61 -24.63 -12.63
N LYS A 432 5.56 -24.04 -13.37
CA LYS A 432 6.56 -23.11 -12.83
C LYS A 432 5.92 -21.82 -12.30
N TYR A 433 4.91 -21.31 -12.99
CA TYR A 433 4.13 -20.15 -12.55
C TYR A 433 3.41 -20.42 -11.22
N TRP A 434 2.74 -21.58 -11.11
CA TRP A 434 2.05 -21.98 -9.88
C TRP A 434 3.01 -22.26 -8.74
N PHE A 435 4.12 -22.95 -9.00
CA PHE A 435 5.16 -23.19 -8.00
C PHE A 435 5.68 -21.87 -7.41
N LYS A 436 6.04 -20.89 -8.24
CA LYS A 436 6.53 -19.59 -7.77
C LYS A 436 5.48 -18.87 -6.91
N ARG A 437 4.20 -18.94 -7.26
CA ARG A 437 3.11 -18.34 -6.50
C ARG A 437 2.87 -19.03 -5.15
N THR A 438 2.82 -20.36 -5.13
CA THR A 438 2.61 -21.14 -3.90
C THR A 438 3.84 -21.13 -3.00
N ALA A 439 5.06 -21.10 -3.56
CA ALA A 439 6.30 -20.92 -2.79
C ALA A 439 6.33 -19.59 -2.04
N ALA A 440 5.57 -18.58 -2.49
CA ALA A 440 5.38 -17.34 -1.75
C ALA A 440 4.38 -17.48 -0.57
N PHE A 441 3.79 -18.65 -0.33
CA PHE A 441 2.84 -18.94 0.75
C PHE A 441 1.82 -17.81 1.03
N PRO A 442 1.01 -17.46 0.01
CA PRO A 442 0.02 -16.38 0.06
C PRO A 442 -1.13 -16.70 1.03
N VAL A 443 -2.07 -15.74 1.19
CA VAL A 443 -3.15 -15.85 2.19
C VAL A 443 -3.98 -17.11 1.98
N GLY A 444 -4.47 -17.42 0.78
CA GLY A 444 -5.32 -18.59 0.56
C GLY A 444 -4.63 -19.91 0.94
N ASP A 445 -3.38 -20.08 0.53
CA ASP A 445 -2.59 -21.28 0.84
C ASP A 445 -2.35 -21.44 2.36
N ARG A 446 -2.17 -20.33 3.09
CA ARG A 446 -2.06 -20.33 4.56
C ARG A 446 -3.33 -20.81 5.24
N TRP A 447 -4.47 -20.28 4.83
CA TRP A 447 -5.78 -20.62 5.37
C TRP A 447 -6.12 -22.09 5.08
N PHE A 448 -5.76 -22.57 3.89
CA PHE A 448 -5.89 -23.98 3.54
C PHE A 448 -5.04 -24.88 4.45
N VAL A 449 -3.75 -24.59 4.62
CA VAL A 449 -2.87 -25.40 5.49
C VAL A 449 -3.42 -25.44 6.92
N LEU A 450 -3.80 -24.31 7.49
CA LEU A 450 -4.34 -24.26 8.85
C LEU A 450 -5.64 -25.07 8.98
N GLY A 451 -6.61 -24.83 8.09
CA GLY A 451 -7.91 -25.50 8.13
C GLY A 451 -7.80 -27.00 7.87
N PHE A 452 -7.05 -27.40 6.83
CA PHE A 452 -6.91 -28.80 6.44
C PHE A 452 -6.21 -29.62 7.52
N PHE A 453 -5.03 -29.18 8.00
CA PHE A 453 -4.30 -29.95 9.00
C PHE A 453 -5.01 -29.95 10.36
N ALA A 454 -5.73 -28.88 10.73
CA ALA A 454 -6.55 -28.88 11.94
C ALA A 454 -7.70 -29.88 11.82
N ALA A 455 -8.40 -29.93 10.68
CA ALA A 455 -9.51 -30.84 10.46
C ALA A 455 -9.09 -32.31 10.36
N VAL A 456 -7.89 -32.59 9.82
CA VAL A 456 -7.39 -33.96 9.58
C VAL A 456 -6.54 -34.50 10.74
N TRP A 457 -5.90 -33.65 11.54
CA TRP A 457 -5.18 -34.04 12.75
C TRP A 457 -5.68 -33.24 13.94
N ASP A 458 -4.94 -32.19 14.32
CA ASP A 458 -5.19 -31.36 15.48
C ASP A 458 -4.54 -29.97 15.28
N GLY A 459 -4.74 -29.08 16.26
CA GLY A 459 -4.21 -27.72 16.20
C GLY A 459 -2.69 -27.62 16.25
N GLN A 460 -1.99 -28.55 16.93
CA GLN A 460 -0.53 -28.53 16.99
C GLN A 460 0.07 -28.87 15.63
N VAL A 461 -0.45 -29.91 14.96
CA VAL A 461 -0.01 -30.30 13.61
C VAL A 461 -0.30 -29.17 12.61
N ALA A 462 -1.45 -28.51 12.73
CA ALA A 462 -1.80 -27.36 11.87
C ALA A 462 -0.80 -26.20 12.01
N LEU A 463 -0.46 -25.82 13.24
CA LEU A 463 0.50 -24.76 13.52
C LEU A 463 1.93 -25.14 13.08
N ALA A 464 2.33 -26.40 13.27
CA ALA A 464 3.63 -26.91 12.82
C ALA A 464 3.74 -26.92 11.29
N ALA A 465 2.73 -27.45 10.59
CA ALA A 465 2.68 -27.46 9.13
C ALA A 465 2.73 -26.03 8.57
N PHE A 466 1.95 -25.12 9.18
CA PHE A 466 1.99 -23.70 8.84
C PHE A 466 3.39 -23.12 8.98
N LEU A 467 4.07 -23.36 10.10
CA LEU A 467 5.42 -22.85 10.36
C LEU A 467 6.47 -23.38 9.39
N ILE A 468 6.41 -24.66 9.03
CA ILE A 468 7.32 -25.26 8.05
C ILE A 468 7.16 -24.56 6.70
N CYS A 469 5.92 -24.41 6.21
CA CYS A 469 5.62 -23.73 4.96
C CYS A 469 6.02 -22.24 5.01
N ALA A 470 5.70 -21.54 6.10
CA ALA A 470 6.04 -20.12 6.30
C ALA A 470 7.55 -19.90 6.32
N THR A 471 8.31 -20.79 6.98
CA THR A 471 9.77 -20.71 7.04
C THR A 471 10.40 -20.97 5.68
N GLY A 472 9.99 -22.03 4.98
CA GLY A 472 10.48 -22.32 3.63
C GLY A 472 10.19 -21.16 2.66
N SER A 473 9.00 -20.57 2.76
CA SER A 473 8.63 -19.40 1.97
C SER A 473 9.44 -18.15 2.34
N ALA A 474 9.67 -17.90 3.63
CA ALA A 474 10.48 -16.77 4.09
C ALA A 474 11.92 -16.88 3.58
N LEU A 475 12.53 -18.07 3.65
CA LEU A 475 13.87 -18.31 3.10
C LEU A 475 13.93 -18.09 1.59
N TYR A 476 12.97 -18.63 0.84
CA TYR A 476 12.88 -18.47 -0.60
C TYR A 476 12.78 -16.99 -1.03
N ILE A 477 11.87 -16.23 -0.41
CA ILE A 477 11.68 -14.81 -0.72
C ILE A 477 12.86 -13.97 -0.28
N MET A 478 13.38 -14.22 0.94
CA MET A 478 14.50 -13.46 1.49
C MET A 478 15.74 -13.61 0.61
N ALA A 479 16.09 -14.84 0.20
CA ALA A 479 17.23 -15.09 -0.67
C ALA A 479 17.11 -14.33 -2.00
N GLY A 480 15.94 -14.39 -2.65
CA GLY A 480 15.70 -13.68 -3.91
C GLY A 480 15.79 -12.15 -3.76
N ARG A 481 15.28 -11.59 -2.66
CA ARG A 481 15.25 -10.14 -2.43
C ARG A 481 16.59 -9.56 -2.01
N VAL A 482 17.32 -10.26 -1.13
CA VAL A 482 18.69 -9.87 -0.73
C VAL A 482 19.58 -9.80 -1.97
N LEU A 483 19.52 -10.80 -2.85
CA LEU A 483 20.31 -10.77 -4.08
C LEU A 483 19.89 -9.63 -5.01
N GLN A 484 18.58 -9.42 -5.20
CA GLN A 484 18.08 -8.33 -6.03
C GLN A 484 18.36 -6.92 -5.46
N SER A 485 18.49 -6.76 -4.15
CA SER A 485 18.70 -5.44 -3.57
C SER A 485 20.11 -4.91 -3.81
N PHE A 486 21.10 -5.78 -4.08
CA PHE A 486 22.43 -5.32 -4.49
C PHE A 486 22.46 -4.65 -5.87
N SER A 487 21.47 -4.91 -6.74
CA SER A 487 21.30 -4.18 -8.01
C SER A 487 20.42 -2.93 -7.89
N VAL A 488 19.89 -2.66 -6.69
CA VAL A 488 18.91 -1.60 -6.38
C VAL A 488 19.37 -0.87 -5.13
N ARG A 489 20.30 0.09 -5.29
CA ARG A 489 20.80 0.89 -4.17
C ARG A 489 19.97 2.16 -4.03
N ALA A 490 18.84 2.04 -3.34
CA ALA A 490 17.97 3.17 -3.02
C ALA A 490 17.77 3.28 -1.49
N PRO A 491 17.82 4.52 -0.95
CA PRO A 491 17.55 4.74 0.46
C PRO A 491 16.09 4.42 0.78
N VAL A 492 15.88 3.82 1.96
CA VAL A 492 14.55 3.37 2.40
C VAL A 492 13.92 4.34 3.39
N PHE A 493 14.74 5.15 4.06
CA PHE A 493 14.33 6.07 5.10
C PHE A 493 14.61 7.55 4.78
N GLU A 494 14.84 7.90 3.52
CA GLU A 494 14.74 9.30 3.04
C GLU A 494 13.26 9.72 2.95
N VAL A 495 12.53 9.55 4.06
CA VAL A 495 11.12 9.92 4.22
C VAL A 495 11.06 10.83 5.44
N ALA A 496 10.23 11.88 5.37
CA ALA A 496 10.18 12.95 6.39
C ALA A 496 9.98 12.44 7.84
N ASP A 497 9.39 11.26 8.04
CA ASP A 497 9.13 10.68 9.38
C ASP A 497 9.76 9.29 9.59
N LYS A 498 11.08 9.20 9.44
CA LYS A 498 11.88 8.03 9.78
C LYS A 498 11.61 7.47 11.19
N SER A 499 11.32 8.34 12.15
CA SER A 499 11.12 7.94 13.55
C SER A 499 9.88 7.06 13.72
N THR A 500 8.77 7.42 13.07
CA THR A 500 7.54 6.62 13.07
C THR A 500 7.76 5.26 12.39
N HIS A 501 8.59 5.23 11.35
CA HIS A 501 8.88 4.01 10.60
C HIS A 501 9.74 2.99 11.37
N ARG A 502 10.61 3.47 12.24
CA ARG A 502 11.35 2.66 13.22
C ARG A 502 10.57 2.47 14.53
N ASP A 503 9.45 3.17 14.68
CA ASP A 503 8.66 3.29 15.92
C ASP A 503 9.53 3.72 17.11
N ASP A 504 10.42 4.69 16.87
CA ASP A 504 11.32 5.26 17.86
C ASP A 504 10.53 6.10 18.89
N GLY A 505 10.66 5.73 20.16
CA GLY A 505 10.09 6.42 21.30
C GLY A 505 11.01 7.53 21.84
N PRO A 506 10.91 7.87 23.14
CA PRO A 506 11.60 9.02 23.71
C PRO A 506 13.13 8.90 23.69
N ILE A 507 13.69 7.70 23.86
CA ILE A 507 15.14 7.53 24.03
C ILE A 507 15.91 7.80 22.72
N PRO A 508 15.57 7.19 21.56
CA PRO A 508 16.24 7.53 20.31
C PRO A 508 16.10 9.02 19.92
N ARG A 509 14.96 9.64 20.27
CA ARG A 509 14.72 11.08 20.06
C ARG A 509 15.57 11.98 20.95
N LEU A 510 15.94 11.52 22.15
CA LEU A 510 16.89 12.21 23.01
C LEU A 510 18.33 11.99 22.52
N VAL A 511 18.68 10.76 22.12
CA VAL A 511 20.01 10.43 21.58
C VAL A 511 20.34 11.24 20.33
N SER A 512 19.34 11.55 19.50
CA SER A 512 19.53 12.40 18.31
C SER A 512 19.92 13.84 18.63
N LEU A 513 19.70 14.33 19.86
CA LEU A 513 20.16 15.65 20.33
C LEU A 513 21.67 15.69 20.60
N PHE A 514 22.31 14.54 20.82
CA PHE A 514 23.74 14.46 21.15
C PHE A 514 24.58 14.08 19.92
N LYS A 515 25.76 14.70 19.75
CA LYS A 515 26.71 14.44 18.64
C LYS A 515 27.52 13.14 18.79
N LEU A 516 26.85 12.02 19.08
CA LEU A 516 27.49 10.70 19.15
C LEU A 516 27.68 10.07 17.75
N PRO A 517 28.72 9.24 17.54
CA PRO A 517 28.91 8.52 16.29
C PRO A 517 27.80 7.46 16.10
N GLY A 518 27.29 7.34 14.87
CA GLY A 518 26.30 6.31 14.53
C GLY A 518 26.96 4.94 14.33
N VAL A 519 26.23 3.86 14.64
CA VAL A 519 26.68 2.48 14.40
C VAL A 519 26.01 1.93 13.13
N ALA A 520 26.73 1.12 12.36
CA ALA A 520 26.20 0.42 11.19
C ALA A 520 24.92 -0.37 11.56
N PRO A 521 23.74 -0.02 11.00
CA PRO A 521 22.45 -0.51 11.49
C PRO A 521 22.34 -2.03 11.50
N LEU A 522 22.73 -2.69 10.42
CA LEU A 522 22.56 -4.14 10.27
C LEU A 522 23.51 -4.96 11.12
N LEU A 523 24.76 -4.50 11.29
CA LEU A 523 25.72 -5.18 12.16
C LEU A 523 25.26 -5.14 13.61
N ASN A 524 24.85 -3.96 14.08
CA ASN A 524 24.34 -3.81 15.44
C ASN A 524 23.04 -4.60 15.65
N LEU A 525 22.11 -4.50 14.70
CA LEU A 525 20.85 -5.24 14.73
C LEU A 525 21.05 -6.75 14.74
N GLY A 526 21.97 -7.27 13.91
CA GLY A 526 22.35 -8.68 13.92
C GLY A 526 22.89 -9.12 15.29
N GLY A 527 23.79 -8.34 15.89
CA GLY A 527 24.31 -8.61 17.23
C GLY A 527 23.22 -8.65 18.30
N VAL A 528 22.32 -7.66 18.31
CA VAL A 528 21.19 -7.59 19.25
C VAL A 528 20.26 -8.80 19.09
N LEU A 529 19.91 -9.17 17.86
CA LEU A 529 19.06 -10.33 17.60
C LEU A 529 19.69 -11.64 18.09
N VAL A 530 20.99 -11.84 17.87
CA VAL A 530 21.72 -13.02 18.34
C VAL A 530 21.70 -13.10 19.87
N VAL A 531 22.00 -11.99 20.55
CA VAL A 531 22.02 -11.95 22.02
C VAL A 531 20.62 -12.20 22.60
N LEU A 532 19.58 -11.55 22.08
CA LEU A 532 18.21 -11.74 22.56
C LEU A 532 17.68 -13.15 22.27
N LEU A 533 17.98 -13.71 21.10
CA LEU A 533 17.61 -15.08 20.77
C LEU A 533 18.32 -16.07 21.71
N ALA A 534 19.61 -15.90 21.95
CA ALA A 534 20.36 -16.73 22.91
C ALA A 534 19.75 -16.62 24.32
N ALA A 535 19.36 -15.41 24.74
CA ALA A 535 18.71 -15.18 26.03
C ALA A 535 17.36 -15.92 26.13
N VAL A 536 16.52 -15.89 25.08
CA VAL A 536 15.26 -16.67 25.03
C VAL A 536 15.51 -18.17 25.14
N LEU A 537 16.51 -18.69 24.42
CA LEU A 537 16.78 -20.14 24.33
C LEU A 537 17.45 -20.71 25.59
N THR A 538 18.23 -19.90 26.29
CA THR A 538 19.04 -20.37 27.44
C THR A 538 18.39 -20.12 28.78
N THR A 539 17.43 -19.18 28.88
CA THR A 539 16.75 -18.93 30.15
C THR A 539 15.74 -20.03 30.49
N PRO A 540 15.79 -20.56 31.72
CA PRO A 540 14.76 -21.45 32.20
C PRO A 540 13.46 -20.67 32.44
N TRP A 541 12.34 -21.38 32.40
CA TRP A 541 11.03 -20.80 32.72
C TRP A 541 10.86 -20.79 34.24
N THR A 542 11.37 -19.74 34.91
CA THR A 542 11.35 -19.62 36.38
C THR A 542 10.69 -18.31 36.82
N ALA A 543 10.18 -18.27 38.06
CA ALA A 543 9.72 -17.04 38.68
C ALA A 543 10.84 -16.29 39.45
N ASP A 544 12.01 -16.92 39.59
CA ASP A 544 13.15 -16.45 40.40
C ASP A 544 14.33 -16.01 39.52
N ALA A 545 14.06 -15.13 38.55
CA ALA A 545 15.11 -14.59 37.71
C ALA A 545 15.74 -13.34 38.32
N ALA A 546 17.07 -13.23 38.24
CA ALA A 546 17.79 -12.03 38.64
C ALA A 546 17.36 -10.85 37.73
N PRO A 547 16.75 -9.77 38.25
CA PRO A 547 16.26 -8.65 37.44
C PRO A 547 17.32 -8.02 36.53
N TRP A 548 18.59 -8.12 36.93
CA TRP A 548 19.74 -7.64 36.16
C TRP A 548 19.87 -8.28 34.77
N THR A 549 19.40 -9.51 34.54
CA THR A 549 19.43 -10.12 33.20
C THR A 549 18.52 -9.36 32.22
N VAL A 550 17.35 -8.91 32.71
CA VAL A 550 16.43 -8.06 31.93
C VAL A 550 17.00 -6.66 31.71
N VAL A 551 17.67 -6.10 32.72
CA VAL A 551 18.37 -4.82 32.56
C VAL A 551 19.46 -4.93 31.49
N ILE A 552 20.29 -5.98 31.50
CA ILE A 552 21.33 -6.20 30.49
C ILE A 552 20.71 -6.36 29.10
N ALA A 553 19.67 -7.18 28.94
CA ALA A 553 18.98 -7.35 27.67
C ALA A 553 18.37 -6.04 27.16
N PHE A 554 17.85 -5.20 28.05
CA PHE A 554 17.35 -3.87 27.72
C PHE A 554 18.48 -2.94 27.27
N LEU A 555 19.62 -2.94 27.95
CA LEU A 555 20.80 -2.14 27.55
C LEU A 555 21.32 -2.58 26.17
N VAL A 556 21.33 -3.89 25.88
CA VAL A 556 21.65 -4.42 24.56
C VAL A 556 20.65 -3.92 23.51
N LEU A 557 19.35 -4.01 23.77
CA LEU A 557 18.31 -3.50 22.88
C LEU A 557 18.45 -1.97 22.65
N LEU A 558 18.76 -1.21 23.69
CA LEU A 558 18.94 0.24 23.63
C LEU A 558 20.07 0.68 22.70
N THR A 559 21.05 -0.18 22.42
CA THR A 559 22.09 0.13 21.43
C THR A 559 21.50 0.43 20.04
N LEU A 560 20.30 -0.08 19.73
CA LEU A 560 19.60 0.23 18.47
C LEU A 560 19.23 1.71 18.35
N ALA A 561 19.15 2.46 19.45
CA ALA A 561 18.93 3.91 19.43
C ALA A 561 20.05 4.66 18.66
N PHE A 562 21.30 4.17 18.72
CA PHE A 562 22.42 4.77 17.99
C PHE A 562 22.35 4.57 16.47
N THR A 563 21.53 3.63 15.99
CA THR A 563 21.30 3.42 14.56
C THR A 563 20.30 4.43 13.98
N ALA A 564 19.55 5.15 14.82
CA ALA A 564 18.54 6.12 14.40
C ALA A 564 19.12 7.31 13.62
N ARG A 565 20.42 7.59 13.79
CA ARG A 565 21.11 8.69 13.08
C ARG A 565 21.72 8.29 11.74
N HIS A 566 21.83 6.99 11.44
CA HIS A 566 22.42 6.53 10.18
C HIS A 566 21.52 6.89 8.99
N ALA A 567 22.06 7.11 7.79
CA ALA A 567 21.25 7.50 6.62
C ALA A 567 20.26 6.39 6.19
N HIS A 568 20.61 5.13 6.45
CA HIS A 568 19.89 3.93 6.00
C HIS A 568 19.76 3.86 4.47
N ASP A 569 20.87 4.14 3.78
CA ASP A 569 21.06 4.16 2.33
C ASP A 569 21.73 2.88 1.79
N GLY A 570 22.01 1.91 2.66
CA GLY A 570 22.58 0.62 2.31
C GLY A 570 21.59 -0.30 1.59
N ALA A 571 22.13 -1.20 0.75
CA ALA A 571 21.35 -2.13 -0.07
C ALA A 571 20.46 -3.11 0.72
N LEU A 572 20.67 -3.25 2.02
CA LEU A 572 19.92 -4.15 2.90
C LEU A 572 19.18 -3.41 4.03
N ASP A 573 19.19 -2.08 4.03
CA ASP A 573 18.61 -1.31 5.13
C ASP A 573 17.07 -1.38 5.18
N TRP A 574 16.44 -1.88 4.12
CA TRP A 574 15.02 -2.28 4.12
C TRP A 574 14.70 -3.41 5.12
N LEU A 575 15.71 -4.11 5.65
CA LEU A 575 15.55 -5.12 6.71
C LEU A 575 15.44 -4.50 8.11
N VAL A 576 15.87 -3.25 8.30
CA VAL A 576 15.95 -2.61 9.62
C VAL A 576 14.58 -2.59 10.33
N PRO A 577 13.45 -2.17 9.72
CA PRO A 577 12.16 -2.19 10.39
C PRO A 577 11.74 -3.58 10.89
N ALA A 578 11.93 -4.60 10.05
CA ALA A 578 11.59 -5.97 10.40
C ALA A 578 12.47 -6.52 11.52
N GLY A 579 13.78 -6.27 11.48
CA GLY A 579 14.68 -6.68 12.55
C GLY A 579 14.42 -5.92 13.85
N MET A 580 14.03 -4.64 13.80
CA MET A 580 13.60 -3.89 14.99
C MET A 580 12.36 -4.55 15.62
N ARG A 581 11.38 -4.99 14.82
CA ARG A 581 10.22 -5.76 15.33
C ARG A 581 10.64 -7.10 15.93
N ALA A 582 11.54 -7.82 15.26
CA ALA A 582 12.05 -9.09 15.77
C ALA A 582 12.77 -8.91 17.12
N ALA A 583 13.61 -7.87 17.26
CA ALA A 583 14.32 -7.57 18.49
C ALA A 583 13.36 -7.23 19.63
N GLU A 584 12.36 -6.39 19.37
CA GLU A 584 11.32 -6.08 20.35
C GLU A 584 10.53 -7.32 20.78
N TYR A 585 10.08 -8.14 19.83
CA TYR A 585 9.32 -9.34 20.14
C TYR A 585 10.14 -10.38 20.89
N LEU A 586 11.42 -10.56 20.54
CA LEU A 586 12.35 -11.42 21.29
C LEU A 586 12.57 -10.90 22.71
N PHE A 587 12.69 -9.58 22.90
CA PHE A 587 12.81 -8.98 24.23
C PHE A 587 11.56 -9.24 25.08
N ILE A 588 10.35 -9.01 24.54
CA ILE A 588 9.09 -9.29 25.23
C ILE A 588 8.98 -10.78 25.58
N LEU A 589 9.32 -11.66 24.64
CA LEU A 589 9.29 -13.10 24.84
C LEU A 589 10.28 -13.56 25.92
N PHE A 590 11.50 -13.00 25.90
CA PHE A 590 12.53 -13.23 26.90
C PHE A 590 12.05 -12.80 28.29
N VAL A 591 11.55 -11.57 28.44
CA VAL A 591 11.06 -11.07 29.72
C VAL A 591 9.88 -11.90 30.24
N GLY A 592 8.93 -12.26 29.36
CA GLY A 592 7.80 -13.10 29.71
C GLY A 592 8.22 -14.48 30.21
N ARG A 593 9.13 -15.14 29.50
CA ARG A 593 9.71 -16.43 29.88
C ARG A 593 10.46 -16.37 31.21
N THR A 594 11.24 -15.31 31.41
CA THR A 594 12.09 -15.07 32.58
C THR A 594 11.29 -14.86 33.87
N TYR A 595 10.01 -14.45 33.76
CA TYR A 595 9.11 -14.21 34.91
C TYR A 595 7.89 -15.14 34.90
N GLY A 596 7.95 -16.24 34.14
CA GLY A 596 6.89 -17.24 34.08
C GLY A 596 5.52 -16.72 33.62
N VAL A 597 5.48 -15.68 32.78
CA VAL A 597 4.23 -15.08 32.28
C VAL A 597 3.49 -16.10 31.41
N PRO A 598 2.18 -16.34 31.61
CA PRO A 598 1.42 -17.29 30.81
C PRO A 598 1.56 -17.03 29.30
N LEU A 599 1.87 -18.08 28.52
CA LEU A 599 2.03 -17.99 27.07
C LEU A 599 0.85 -17.33 26.33
N PRO A 600 -0.43 -17.54 26.71
CA PRO A 600 -1.54 -16.82 26.10
C PRO A 600 -1.44 -15.30 26.23
N LEU A 601 -0.94 -14.79 27.37
CA LEU A 601 -0.75 -13.36 27.61
C LEU A 601 0.41 -12.80 26.78
N ILE A 602 1.51 -13.55 26.66
CA ILE A 602 2.62 -13.20 25.76
C ILE A 602 2.13 -13.13 24.32
N PHE A 603 1.39 -14.15 23.86
CA PHE A 603 0.82 -14.19 22.52
C PHE A 603 -0.13 -13.01 22.26
N ALA A 604 -1.04 -12.71 23.19
CA ALA A 604 -1.97 -11.59 23.06
C ALA A 604 -1.24 -10.23 22.99
N THR A 605 -0.21 -10.05 23.83
CA THR A 605 0.63 -8.84 23.84
C THR A 605 1.38 -8.66 22.53
N LEU A 606 2.00 -9.73 22.02
CA LEU A 606 2.67 -9.70 20.71
C LEU A 606 1.66 -9.50 19.57
N GLY A 607 0.46 -10.08 19.66
CA GLY A 607 -0.59 -9.93 18.65
C GLY A 607 -1.13 -8.52 18.53
N VAL A 608 -1.40 -7.84 19.66
CA VAL A 608 -1.84 -6.44 19.61
C VAL A 608 -0.73 -5.53 19.06
N LEU A 609 0.53 -5.79 19.43
CA LEU A 609 1.67 -5.08 18.88
C LEU A 609 1.85 -5.35 17.39
N ALA A 610 1.70 -6.59 16.95
CA ALA A 610 1.77 -6.97 15.55
C ALA A 610 0.72 -6.24 14.71
N VAL A 611 -0.52 -6.12 15.20
CA VAL A 611 -1.58 -5.35 14.52
C VAL A 611 -1.26 -3.84 14.52
N TYR A 612 -0.79 -3.29 15.64
CA TYR A 612 -0.34 -1.90 15.74
C TYR A 612 0.83 -1.57 14.78
N HIS A 613 1.77 -2.50 14.62
CA HIS A 613 2.87 -2.41 13.68
C HIS A 613 2.40 -2.59 12.23
N TYR A 614 1.43 -3.47 11.97
CA TYR A 614 0.89 -3.67 10.64
C TYR A 614 0.10 -2.45 10.11
N ASP A 615 -0.45 -1.61 11.00
CA ASP A 615 -1.00 -0.31 10.61
C ASP A 615 0.05 0.61 9.95
N LEU A 616 1.33 0.47 10.29
CA LEU A 616 2.41 1.19 9.61
C LEU A 616 2.54 0.74 8.16
N ALA A 617 2.43 -0.57 7.90
CA ALA A 617 2.36 -1.08 6.53
C ALA A 617 1.12 -0.54 5.80
N ALA A 618 -0.01 -0.40 6.49
CA ALA A 618 -1.25 0.17 5.93
C ALA A 618 -1.07 1.62 5.47
N ARG A 619 -0.31 2.37 6.26
CA ARG A 619 0.04 3.76 5.98
C ARG A 619 0.91 3.86 4.74
N ILE A 620 1.85 2.95 4.56
CA ILE A 620 2.76 2.94 3.41
C ILE A 620 2.04 2.44 2.15
N ASP A 621 1.42 1.26 2.20
CA ASP A 621 0.88 0.58 1.02
C ASP A 621 -0.44 1.20 0.51
N LYS A 622 -1.31 1.65 1.42
CA LYS A 622 -2.65 2.17 1.08
C LYS A 622 -2.86 3.63 1.44
N ALA A 623 -1.90 4.31 2.10
CA ALA A 623 -2.05 5.69 2.61
C ALA A 623 -3.38 5.91 3.36
N ALA A 624 -3.83 4.87 4.08
CA ALA A 624 -5.19 4.74 4.60
C ALA A 624 -5.28 4.62 6.12
N SER A 625 -4.15 4.57 6.83
CA SER A 625 -4.11 4.44 8.30
C SER A 625 -4.92 5.57 8.98
N PRO A 626 -5.96 5.23 9.76
CA PRO A 626 -6.71 6.18 10.57
C PRO A 626 -6.07 6.40 11.95
N LEU A 627 -4.95 5.75 12.28
CA LEU A 627 -4.37 5.81 13.62
C LEU A 627 -3.79 7.21 13.92
N SER A 628 -4.53 8.02 14.68
CA SER A 628 -4.22 9.43 14.95
C SER A 628 -3.28 9.65 16.14
N ILE A 629 -3.37 8.82 17.18
CA ILE A 629 -2.63 8.96 18.45
C ILE A 629 -1.44 8.00 18.58
N ARG A 630 -0.77 7.70 17.45
CA ARG A 630 0.38 6.77 17.42
C ARG A 630 1.48 7.14 18.42
N TRP A 631 1.67 8.43 18.71
CA TRP A 631 2.62 8.93 19.69
C TRP A 631 2.42 8.36 21.11
N ALA A 632 1.19 7.94 21.46
CA ALA A 632 0.88 7.32 22.75
C ALA A 632 1.35 5.85 22.84
N GLY A 633 1.84 5.27 21.74
CA GLY A 633 2.34 3.88 21.69
C GLY A 633 3.71 3.67 22.37
N LEU A 634 4.30 4.71 22.97
CA LEU A 634 5.59 4.73 23.70
C LEU A 634 6.86 4.41 22.89
N GLY A 635 6.72 3.92 21.64
CA GLY A 635 7.82 3.40 20.84
C GLY A 635 8.41 2.10 21.40
N TRP A 636 9.30 1.46 20.64
CA TRP A 636 9.90 0.18 21.03
C TRP A 636 10.69 0.27 22.35
N ASP A 637 11.38 1.39 22.57
CA ASP A 637 12.22 1.64 23.74
C ASP A 637 11.40 1.96 24.99
N GLY A 638 10.32 2.73 24.87
CA GLY A 638 9.43 3.01 25.99
C GLY A 638 8.68 1.78 26.46
N ARG A 639 8.24 0.91 25.54
CA ARG A 639 7.62 -0.39 25.88
C ARG A 639 8.61 -1.36 26.51
N ALA A 640 9.84 -1.40 26.00
CA ALA A 640 10.90 -2.21 26.61
C ALA A 640 11.24 -1.72 28.02
N LEU A 641 11.39 -0.40 28.22
CA LEU A 641 11.62 0.21 29.53
C LEU A 641 10.50 -0.11 30.52
N LEU A 642 9.24 -0.04 30.07
CA LEU A 642 8.07 -0.40 30.89
C LEU A 642 8.20 -1.82 31.44
N LEU A 643 8.57 -2.79 30.60
CA LEU A 643 8.78 -4.18 31.03
C LEU A 643 10.02 -4.36 31.92
N THR A 644 11.10 -3.62 31.65
CA THR A 644 12.30 -3.63 32.52
C THR A 644 11.99 -3.09 33.92
N VAL A 645 11.20 -2.03 34.02
CA VAL A 645 10.71 -1.51 35.31
C VAL A 645 9.85 -2.57 36.01
N GLY A 646 8.92 -3.20 35.29
CA GLY A 646 8.14 -4.32 35.81
C GLY A 646 9.03 -5.46 36.36
N ALA A 647 10.12 -5.79 35.67
CA ALA A 647 11.09 -6.79 36.10
C ALA A 647 11.81 -6.42 37.40
N LEU A 648 12.27 -5.16 37.53
CA LEU A 648 12.94 -4.68 38.74
C LEU A 648 12.07 -4.80 40.00
N PHE A 649 10.74 -4.73 39.86
CA PHE A 649 9.79 -4.84 40.95
C PHE A 649 9.10 -6.21 41.04
N GLY A 650 9.43 -7.18 40.18
CA GLY A 650 8.75 -8.48 40.14
C GLY A 650 7.29 -8.42 39.66
N LEU A 651 6.90 -7.36 38.95
CA LEU A 651 5.53 -7.08 38.49
C LEU A 651 5.34 -7.33 36.99
N VAL A 652 6.20 -8.09 36.33
CA VAL A 652 6.15 -8.31 34.87
C VAL A 652 4.77 -8.75 34.34
N PRO A 653 4.03 -9.70 34.97
CA PRO A 653 2.70 -10.07 34.47
C PRO A 653 1.72 -8.88 34.43
N LEU A 654 1.73 -8.02 35.45
CA LEU A 654 0.92 -6.80 35.50
C LEU A 654 1.33 -5.83 34.38
N PHE A 655 2.64 -5.62 34.20
CA PHE A 655 3.15 -4.70 33.17
C PHE A 655 2.89 -5.22 31.75
N MET A 656 2.85 -6.54 31.52
CA MET A 656 2.39 -7.12 30.25
C MET A 656 0.89 -6.85 30.02
N TRP A 657 0.03 -6.96 31.03
CA TRP A 657 -1.38 -6.59 30.91
C TRP A 657 -1.55 -5.10 30.59
N ILE A 658 -0.81 -4.24 31.27
CA ILE A 658 -0.79 -2.78 31.00
C ILE A 658 -0.38 -2.53 29.54
N LEU A 659 0.64 -3.23 29.06
CA LEU A 659 1.11 -3.10 27.68
C LEU A 659 0.04 -3.56 26.67
N LEU A 660 -0.55 -4.73 26.89
CA LEU A 660 -1.62 -5.30 26.06
C LEU A 660 -2.82 -4.35 25.96
N VAL A 661 -3.35 -3.93 27.11
CA VAL A 661 -4.53 -3.05 27.17
C VAL A 661 -4.20 -1.66 26.66
N GLY A 662 -3.03 -1.11 27.02
CA GLY A 662 -2.58 0.22 26.60
C GLY A 662 -2.44 0.33 25.08
N ILE A 663 -1.73 -0.60 24.44
CA ILE A 663 -1.56 -0.60 22.98
C ILE A 663 -2.87 -0.91 22.27
N GLY A 664 -3.68 -1.82 22.81
CA GLY A 664 -5.03 -2.08 22.30
C GLY A 664 -5.91 -0.83 22.32
N ALA A 665 -5.88 -0.07 23.42
CA ALA A 665 -6.62 1.18 23.56
C ALA A 665 -6.10 2.24 22.58
N VAL A 666 -4.78 2.41 22.45
CA VAL A 666 -4.18 3.33 21.47
C VAL A 666 -4.64 2.97 20.05
N PHE A 667 -4.61 1.69 19.70
CA PHE A 667 -5.04 1.22 18.38
C PHE A 667 -6.52 1.51 18.10
N VAL A 668 -7.40 1.12 19.02
CA VAL A 668 -8.86 1.27 18.85
C VAL A 668 -9.26 2.75 18.90
N VAL A 669 -8.89 3.47 19.96
CA VAL A 669 -9.24 4.88 20.14
C VAL A 669 -8.65 5.72 19.03
N GLY A 670 -7.39 5.48 18.65
CA GLY A 670 -6.74 6.21 17.57
C GLY A 670 -7.38 5.95 16.22
N SER A 671 -7.75 4.71 15.93
CA SER A 671 -8.43 4.37 14.66
C SER A 671 -9.83 4.98 14.60
N VAL A 672 -10.59 4.95 15.70
CA VAL A 672 -11.94 5.56 15.77
C VAL A 672 -11.86 7.08 15.64
N THR A 673 -11.03 7.73 16.45
CA THR A 673 -10.89 9.20 16.45
C THR A 673 -10.36 9.72 15.13
N GLY A 674 -9.38 9.05 14.50
CA GLY A 674 -8.89 9.48 13.19
C GLY A 674 -9.92 9.25 12.08
N THR A 675 -10.70 8.15 12.13
CA THR A 675 -11.80 7.94 11.18
C THR A 675 -12.89 9.01 11.33
N LEU A 676 -13.25 9.38 12.56
CA LEU A 676 -14.21 10.45 12.84
C LEU A 676 -13.64 11.82 12.42
N GLY A 677 -12.36 12.08 12.67
CA GLY A 677 -11.67 13.31 12.25
C GLY A 677 -11.66 13.48 10.73
N GLN A 678 -11.44 12.39 9.99
CA GLN A 678 -11.54 12.38 8.52
C GLN A 678 -12.95 12.71 8.01
N ARG A 679 -14.01 12.28 8.73
CA ARG A 679 -15.41 12.64 8.40
C ARG A 679 -15.76 14.07 8.78
N ARG A 680 -15.09 14.63 9.81
CA ARG A 680 -15.37 15.93 10.38
C ARG A 680 -14.61 17.08 9.74
N ARG A 681 -13.64 16.88 8.84
CA ARG A 681 -13.10 17.97 8.00
C ARG A 681 -14.26 18.53 7.17
N PRO A 682 -14.86 19.67 7.56
CA PRO A 682 -15.95 20.28 6.82
C PRO A 682 -15.36 21.04 5.64
N ALA A 683 -16.16 21.22 4.59
CA ALA A 683 -15.82 21.99 3.39
C ALA A 683 -15.74 23.51 3.63
N ASN A 684 -15.37 23.98 4.82
CA ASN A 684 -15.24 25.39 5.20
C ASN A 684 -14.25 25.52 6.37
N THR A 685 -13.03 25.95 6.06
CA THR A 685 -12.27 26.98 6.78
C THR A 685 -11.38 27.67 5.78
#